data_AF-A0A4U3LL41-F1
#
_entry.id   AF-A0A4U3LL41-F1
#
_cell.length_a   1.000
_cell.length_b   1.000
_cell.length_c   1.000
_cell.angle_alpha   90.00
_cell.angle_beta   90.00
_cell.angle_gamma   90.00
#
_symmetry.space_group_name_H-M   'P 1'
#
loop_
_entity.id
_entity.type
_entity.pdbx_description
1 polymer ?
#
loop_
_entity_poly.entity_id
_entity_poly.type
_entity_poly.pdbx_seq_one_letter_code
_entity_poly.pdbx_strand_id
1 'polypeptide(L)'
;MPYLTDLAGVARKTSLEVIEVPGWQTRGRDEMSDVRAVVCHHTATLNKTADMPSLDTLINGRPDLTGPLSHFGLSRSGKVYVIAAGRCNHAGTVRDPSWGNSHSIGIEAEATGTDATWPEVQMAAYAQLCRVLIDHFGLNVSAVLGHKEVADPPKRKIDPNFDMDAFRARISSLSGITPPPPVPSTPAPTPAPAPPTSSWLSWLPSFPWFEGEAAATPIASTRPARDVLPAYLSGQALNVRRHLTALRDFSRDEFGGQPARPSEGHVQAVNALLATLRGPLNTIVERLDRATDAAQTNPSPHRVGLALDLKSQAHDLVRATERVWDFYFELFGQRQSAFGEWLDACDRITLDCYQHVFMHLGNERSIPAPPPFCYMRTGFSPATFRRGIPLRRLGRQLNPFPLVQLPYHRLVNPWTIGAILHEVSHNLQNELQLEQAIPSSIGRRLRDAGVPVAISNIWVRWNREIFGDMVGGLLGGEAFVSSLMDVIGRGPAQSFGYSPRSVHPTPYLRTFLSCELLRRMGFPERAAEFRRAWSQLYPTPRESTMPPKLLATARTAIPAVVEAVCYTPFQGLGGKSLREVIFFEPRHQAMIDEAGVRLAKGVDPGVVPERFLIGAVRSALDHHRAEPDRLMRNFYAQLARR
;
A
#
# COMPACT_ATOMS: atom_id res chain seq x y z
N MET A 1 10.33 -3.81 6.89
CA MET A 1 10.63 -3.29 8.24
C MET A 1 9.48 -2.38 8.63
N PRO A 2 9.09 -2.28 9.91
CA PRO A 2 8.10 -1.29 10.30
C PRO A 2 8.61 0.13 10.02
N TYR A 3 7.73 1.11 10.15
CA TYR A 3 8.11 2.53 10.13
C TYR A 3 9.31 2.75 11.07
N LEU A 4 10.29 3.51 10.59
CA LEU A 4 11.54 3.83 11.27
C LEU A 4 11.27 4.89 12.35
N THR A 5 10.53 4.51 13.40
CA THR A 5 10.02 5.43 14.43
C THR A 5 11.11 5.94 15.37
N ASP A 6 12.35 5.49 15.21
CA ASP A 6 13.53 5.92 15.96
C ASP A 6 14.33 7.02 15.25
N LEU A 7 13.96 7.43 14.02
CA LEU A 7 14.72 8.41 13.24
C LEU A 7 14.95 9.76 13.96
N ALA A 8 14.01 10.25 14.76
CA ALA A 8 14.24 11.45 15.57
C ALA A 8 15.30 11.21 16.65
N GLY A 9 15.32 10.03 17.27
CA GLY A 9 16.37 9.64 18.22
C GLY A 9 17.73 9.51 17.53
N VAL A 10 17.77 9.02 16.29
CA VAL A 10 19.00 8.95 15.49
C VAL A 10 19.52 10.34 15.15
N ALA A 11 18.66 11.24 14.66
CA ALA A 11 19.04 12.62 14.34
C ALA A 11 19.56 13.38 15.58
N ARG A 12 18.98 13.12 16.75
CA ARG A 12 19.43 13.71 18.04
C ARG A 12 20.80 13.24 18.52
N LYS A 13 21.43 12.26 17.87
CA LYS A 13 22.85 11.92 18.13
C LYS A 13 23.81 12.98 17.56
N THR A 14 23.30 13.88 16.72
CA THR A 14 24.02 15.10 16.31
C THR A 14 23.87 16.19 17.37
N SER A 15 24.62 17.28 17.25
CA SER A 15 24.41 18.49 18.07
C SER A 15 23.37 19.47 17.50
N LEU A 16 22.53 19.00 16.57
CA LEU A 16 21.59 19.84 15.81
C LEU A 16 20.24 19.98 16.51
N GLU A 17 19.53 21.07 16.20
CA GLU A 17 18.13 21.24 16.58
C GLU A 17 17.25 20.30 15.72
N VAL A 18 16.63 19.31 16.36
CA VAL A 18 15.77 18.31 15.72
C VAL A 18 14.30 18.61 16.03
N ILE A 19 13.53 18.89 14.98
CA ILE A 19 12.10 19.22 15.04
C ILE A 19 11.30 18.02 14.53
N GLU A 20 10.52 17.41 15.40
CA GLU A 20 9.58 16.36 15.03
C GLU A 20 8.33 16.98 14.38
N VAL A 21 8.11 16.74 13.09
CA VAL A 21 6.90 17.22 12.42
C VAL A 21 5.71 16.41 12.91
N PRO A 22 4.60 17.03 13.39
CA PRO A 22 3.46 16.30 13.94
C PRO A 22 3.03 15.13 13.06
N GLY A 23 2.94 13.92 13.61
CA GLY A 23 2.55 12.70 12.90
C GLY A 23 3.65 11.98 12.11
N TRP A 24 4.92 12.43 12.16
CA TRP A 24 6.03 11.84 11.38
C TRP A 24 6.23 10.34 11.62
N GLN A 25 6.02 9.86 12.85
CA GLN A 25 6.15 8.44 13.22
C GLN A 25 5.20 7.53 12.42
N THR A 26 4.13 8.10 11.87
CA THR A 26 3.11 7.39 11.10
C THR A 26 3.00 7.87 9.65
N ARG A 27 3.81 8.86 9.26
CA ARG A 27 3.84 9.42 7.90
C ARG A 27 4.75 8.62 6.98
N GLY A 28 4.26 8.30 5.80
CA GLY A 28 4.90 7.44 4.80
C GLY A 28 3.88 6.95 3.79
N ARG A 29 4.30 6.69 2.54
CA ARG A 29 3.43 6.08 1.50
C ARG A 29 3.26 4.58 1.70
N ASP A 30 4.25 3.96 2.32
CA ASP A 30 4.31 2.53 2.61
C ASP A 30 5.33 2.27 3.74
N GLU A 31 5.52 1.01 4.12
CA GLU A 31 6.63 0.59 4.96
C GLU A 31 7.97 0.64 4.22
N MET A 32 9.04 0.89 4.97
CA MET A 32 10.40 0.72 4.46
C MET A 32 10.71 -0.78 4.34
N SER A 33 11.35 -1.19 3.25
CA SER A 33 11.78 -2.59 3.10
C SER A 33 12.99 -2.85 3.99
N ASP A 34 14.06 -2.10 3.76
CA ASP A 34 15.27 -1.94 4.57
C ASP A 34 15.91 -0.57 4.25
N VAL A 35 17.08 -0.26 4.81
CA VAL A 35 17.82 0.96 4.49
C VAL A 35 19.21 0.57 3.99
N ARG A 36 19.52 0.94 2.75
CA ARG A 36 20.75 0.62 2.02
C ARG A 36 21.48 1.85 1.51
N ALA A 37 20.80 2.99 1.44
CA ALA A 37 21.37 4.26 1.01
C ALA A 37 20.77 5.46 1.74
N VAL A 38 21.52 6.54 1.79
CA VAL A 38 21.05 7.88 2.16
C VAL A 38 21.16 8.74 0.90
N VAL A 39 20.02 9.24 0.41
CA VAL A 39 19.96 10.04 -0.82
C VAL A 39 19.83 11.52 -0.46
N CYS A 40 20.80 12.30 -0.89
CA CYS A 40 20.85 13.74 -0.73
C CYS A 40 20.12 14.46 -1.87
N HIS A 41 19.32 15.48 -1.55
CA HIS A 41 18.53 16.29 -2.47
C HIS A 41 18.67 17.77 -2.16
N HIS A 42 18.23 18.62 -3.09
CA HIS A 42 17.85 19.99 -2.79
C HIS A 42 16.41 20.28 -3.19
N THR A 43 15.76 21.20 -2.48
CA THR A 43 14.33 21.49 -2.68
C THR A 43 13.99 22.29 -3.93
N ALA A 44 14.98 22.93 -4.58
CA ALA A 44 14.82 23.80 -5.75
C ALA A 44 13.83 24.97 -5.52
N THR A 45 13.75 25.42 -4.27
CA THR A 45 12.93 26.55 -3.84
C THR A 45 13.42 27.88 -4.43
N LEU A 46 12.52 28.73 -4.92
CA LEU A 46 12.93 30.07 -5.36
C LEU A 46 13.19 31.03 -4.18
N ASN A 47 12.76 30.66 -2.97
CA ASN A 47 12.93 31.47 -1.79
C ASN A 47 14.35 31.32 -1.22
N LYS A 48 15.14 32.39 -1.31
CA LYS A 48 16.53 32.43 -0.87
C LYS A 48 16.71 32.72 0.62
N THR A 49 15.70 33.27 1.29
CA THR A 49 15.84 33.86 2.63
C THR A 49 15.07 33.12 3.71
N ALA A 50 13.95 32.49 3.39
CA ALA A 50 13.22 31.68 4.34
C ALA A 50 13.98 30.40 4.70
N ASP A 51 13.87 29.99 5.95
CA ASP A 51 14.69 28.90 6.51
C ASP A 51 14.27 27.51 6.03
N MET A 52 12.96 27.21 6.06
CA MET A 52 12.39 25.94 5.57
C MET A 52 11.00 26.13 4.90
N PRO A 53 10.86 27.01 3.89
CA PRO A 53 9.58 27.28 3.22
C PRO A 53 9.03 26.05 2.49
N SER A 54 9.88 25.07 2.14
CA SER A 54 9.46 23.84 1.46
C SER A 54 8.80 22.82 2.39
N LEU A 55 8.72 23.06 3.70
CA LEU A 55 8.28 22.04 4.67
C LEU A 55 6.90 21.45 4.34
N ASP A 56 5.91 22.29 4.01
CA ASP A 56 4.56 21.83 3.68
C ASP A 56 4.56 20.95 2.42
N THR A 57 5.29 21.38 1.38
CA THR A 57 5.50 20.60 0.15
C THR A 57 6.19 19.26 0.42
N LEU A 58 7.15 19.21 1.34
CA LEU A 58 7.80 17.95 1.70
C LEU A 58 6.86 16.99 2.46
N ILE A 59 5.94 17.54 3.26
CA ILE A 59 4.94 16.77 4.01
C ILE A 59 3.83 16.25 3.09
N ASN A 60 3.20 17.15 2.35
CA ASN A 60 1.98 16.91 1.59
C ASN A 60 2.24 16.50 0.14
N GLY A 61 3.41 16.84 -0.39
CA GLY A 61 3.77 16.68 -1.78
C GLY A 61 3.36 17.88 -2.63
N ARG A 62 3.28 17.62 -3.93
CA ARG A 62 2.85 18.55 -4.96
C ARG A 62 1.82 17.86 -5.87
N PRO A 63 1.06 18.58 -6.71
CA PRO A 63 -0.03 18.00 -7.49
C PRO A 63 0.36 16.78 -8.36
N ASP A 64 1.59 16.76 -8.87
CA ASP A 64 2.16 15.68 -9.67
C ASP A 64 2.84 14.56 -8.85
N LEU A 65 3.07 14.78 -7.55
CA LEU A 65 3.79 13.84 -6.69
C LEU A 65 3.34 13.94 -5.23
N THR A 66 2.55 12.96 -4.79
CA THR A 66 2.04 12.93 -3.41
C THR A 66 3.16 12.72 -2.39
N GLY A 67 3.10 13.47 -1.29
CA GLY A 67 4.02 13.38 -0.17
C GLY A 67 3.79 12.14 0.72
N PRO A 68 4.73 11.84 1.64
CA PRO A 68 5.91 12.64 1.94
C PRO A 68 7.00 12.52 0.87
N LEU A 69 7.68 13.63 0.59
CA LEU A 69 8.77 13.72 -0.39
C LEU A 69 10.15 13.47 0.22
N SER A 70 10.27 13.35 1.53
CA SER A 70 11.52 12.97 2.21
C SER A 70 11.26 12.51 3.63
N HIS A 71 12.26 11.82 4.20
CA HIS A 71 12.23 11.43 5.61
C HIS A 71 12.66 12.60 6.49
N PHE A 72 13.63 13.39 6.01
CA PHE A 72 14.13 14.59 6.66
C PHE A 72 14.06 15.82 5.75
N GLY A 73 13.74 16.97 6.33
CA GLY A 73 14.00 18.28 5.77
C GLY A 73 15.17 18.95 6.49
N LEU A 74 16.06 19.63 5.78
CA LEU A 74 17.20 20.35 6.36
C LEU A 74 17.15 21.84 6.00
N SER A 75 16.97 22.70 7.00
CA SER A 75 16.83 24.14 6.80
C SER A 75 18.16 24.84 6.50
N ARG A 76 18.09 26.10 6.04
CA ARG A 76 19.28 26.93 5.77
C ARG A 76 20.11 27.20 7.03
N SER A 77 19.48 27.27 8.19
CA SER A 77 20.13 27.46 9.48
C SER A 77 20.62 26.14 10.10
N GLY A 78 20.47 25.01 9.41
CA GLY A 78 20.94 23.69 9.88
C GLY A 78 19.97 22.95 10.80
N LYS A 79 18.70 23.35 10.89
CA LYS A 79 17.68 22.61 11.67
C LYS A 79 17.22 21.37 10.89
N VAL A 80 17.02 20.27 11.60
CA VAL A 80 16.58 18.99 11.03
C VAL A 80 15.11 18.75 11.34
N TYR A 81 14.27 18.72 10.32
CA TYR A 81 12.85 18.38 10.43
C TYR A 81 12.66 16.90 10.15
N VAL A 82 12.14 16.14 11.11
CA VAL A 82 11.80 14.72 10.93
C VAL A 82 10.38 14.65 10.38
N ILE A 83 10.25 14.28 9.11
CA ILE A 83 9.00 14.40 8.34
C ILE A 83 8.24 13.08 8.30
N ALA A 84 8.94 11.97 8.10
CA ALA A 84 8.31 10.67 7.87
C ALA A 84 9.19 9.50 8.32
N ALA A 85 8.54 8.47 8.85
CA ALA A 85 9.17 7.22 9.27
C ALA A 85 8.95 6.07 8.27
N GLY A 86 8.00 6.20 7.34
CA GLY A 86 7.75 5.24 6.26
C GLY A 86 8.31 5.70 4.92
N ARG A 87 8.12 4.86 3.88
CA ARG A 87 8.59 5.08 2.51
C ARG A 87 8.20 6.45 1.97
N CYS A 88 9.18 7.25 1.55
CA CYS A 88 8.97 8.57 0.95
C CYS A 88 9.15 8.54 -0.58
N ASN A 89 8.50 9.47 -1.28
CA ASN A 89 8.55 9.58 -2.74
C ASN A 89 9.66 10.54 -3.20
N HIS A 90 10.94 10.16 -3.07
CA HIS A 90 12.07 11.09 -3.31
C HIS A 90 12.99 10.73 -4.48
N ALA A 91 13.30 9.45 -4.72
CA ALA A 91 14.31 9.02 -5.70
C ALA A 91 13.75 8.78 -7.12
N GLY A 92 12.47 8.44 -7.25
CA GLY A 92 11.85 8.09 -8.53
C GLY A 92 12.47 6.84 -9.18
N THR A 93 12.69 6.86 -10.50
CA THR A 93 13.36 5.78 -11.25
C THR A 93 14.88 5.81 -10.99
N VAL A 94 15.44 4.70 -10.51
CA VAL A 94 16.83 4.63 -10.03
C VAL A 94 17.67 3.66 -10.86
N ARG A 95 18.98 3.88 -10.95
CA ARG A 95 19.91 3.02 -11.68
C ARG A 95 20.12 1.67 -10.99
N ASP A 96 20.13 1.69 -9.67
CA ASP A 96 20.19 0.51 -8.82
C ASP A 96 18.93 0.47 -7.95
N PRO A 97 18.10 -0.57 -8.03
CA PRO A 97 16.91 -0.73 -7.21
C PRO A 97 17.16 -0.61 -5.69
N SER A 98 18.37 -0.91 -5.22
CA SER A 98 18.77 -0.76 -3.81
C SER A 98 18.84 0.70 -3.33
N TRP A 99 18.81 1.68 -4.24
CA TRP A 99 18.76 3.11 -3.91
C TRP A 99 17.35 3.71 -4.03
N GLY A 100 16.38 2.89 -4.47
CA GLY A 100 15.00 3.31 -4.64
C GLY A 100 14.31 3.63 -3.32
N ASN A 101 13.16 4.32 -3.41
CA ASN A 101 12.38 4.83 -2.27
C ASN A 101 12.16 3.81 -1.12
N SER A 102 12.01 2.51 -1.43
CA SER A 102 11.77 1.46 -0.43
C SER A 102 13.02 1.06 0.36
N HIS A 103 14.20 1.48 -0.11
CA HIS A 103 15.52 1.04 0.33
C HIS A 103 16.43 2.21 0.75
N SER A 104 15.93 3.45 0.76
CA SER A 104 16.77 4.61 1.05
C SER A 104 16.10 5.68 1.91
N ILE A 105 16.92 6.40 2.69
CA ILE A 105 16.51 7.58 3.43
C ILE A 105 16.72 8.80 2.55
N GLY A 106 15.67 9.57 2.31
CA GLY A 106 15.72 10.84 1.59
C GLY A 106 15.88 12.02 2.54
N ILE A 107 16.86 12.88 2.27
CA ILE A 107 17.06 14.16 2.96
C ILE A 107 16.92 15.29 1.93
N GLU A 108 15.94 16.15 2.13
CA GLU A 108 15.68 17.32 1.30
C GLU A 108 16.21 18.58 1.99
N ALA A 109 17.31 19.12 1.47
CA ALA A 109 17.94 20.31 2.05
C ALA A 109 17.53 21.57 1.29
N GLU A 110 17.20 22.61 2.02
CA GLU A 110 16.66 23.84 1.45
C GLU A 110 17.74 24.52 0.59
N ALA A 111 17.53 24.63 -0.72
CA ALA A 111 18.42 25.35 -1.65
C ALA A 111 17.71 25.63 -2.98
N THR A 112 18.19 26.66 -3.69
CA THR A 112 17.61 27.09 -4.98
C THR A 112 17.91 26.13 -6.12
N GLY A 113 18.94 25.29 -5.98
CA GLY A 113 19.40 24.37 -7.01
C GLY A 113 20.23 25.01 -8.13
N THR A 114 20.14 26.34 -8.30
CA THR A 114 20.93 27.12 -9.26
C THR A 114 22.10 27.84 -8.62
N ASP A 115 21.99 28.21 -7.35
CA ASP A 115 23.08 28.82 -6.59
C ASP A 115 23.95 27.72 -5.96
N ALA A 116 25.25 27.75 -6.26
CA ALA A 116 26.22 26.81 -5.67
C ALA A 116 26.60 27.19 -4.22
N THR A 117 26.12 28.33 -3.73
CA THR A 117 26.37 28.80 -2.37
C THR A 117 25.44 28.12 -1.38
N TRP A 118 26.02 27.25 -0.55
CA TRP A 118 25.35 26.64 0.59
C TRP A 118 25.91 27.26 1.89
N PRO A 119 25.06 27.70 2.83
CA PRO A 119 25.52 28.11 4.15
C PRO A 119 26.35 27.01 4.81
N GLU A 120 27.52 27.37 5.35
CA GLU A 120 28.43 26.40 5.96
C GLU A 120 27.77 25.68 7.15
N VAL A 121 26.91 26.37 7.91
CA VAL A 121 26.10 25.76 8.98
C VAL A 121 25.16 24.67 8.46
N GLN A 122 24.56 24.87 7.28
CA GLN A 122 23.70 23.88 6.63
C GLN A 122 24.52 22.68 6.16
N MET A 123 25.67 22.90 5.52
CA MET A 123 26.55 21.82 5.04
C MET A 123 27.15 21.00 6.18
N ALA A 124 27.51 21.65 7.29
CA ALA A 124 27.94 20.98 8.52
C ALA A 124 26.83 20.11 9.10
N ALA A 125 25.62 20.65 9.20
CA ALA A 125 24.45 19.91 9.67
C ALA A 125 24.11 18.72 8.76
N TYR A 126 24.18 18.91 7.44
CA TYR A 126 23.95 17.85 6.46
C TYR A 126 24.94 16.70 6.64
N ALA A 127 26.23 17.01 6.74
CA ALA A 127 27.27 15.99 6.93
C ALA A 127 27.09 15.22 8.26
N GLN A 128 26.77 15.92 9.36
CA GLN A 128 26.50 15.30 10.65
C GLN A 128 25.28 14.38 10.62
N LEU A 129 24.18 14.81 9.99
CA LEU A 129 22.97 14.00 9.85
C LEU A 129 23.26 12.74 9.02
N CYS A 130 23.95 12.86 7.89
CA CYS A 130 24.35 11.71 7.08
C CYS A 130 25.26 10.75 7.87
N ARG A 131 26.20 11.26 8.66
CA ARG A 131 27.09 10.45 9.50
C ARG A 131 26.31 9.59 10.50
N VAL A 132 25.42 10.19 11.28
CA VAL A 132 24.66 9.43 12.30
C VAL A 132 23.69 8.42 11.67
N LEU A 133 23.18 8.71 10.47
CA LEU A 133 22.31 7.78 9.72
C LEU A 133 23.10 6.57 9.21
N ILE A 134 24.26 6.77 8.58
CA ILE A 134 25.07 5.63 8.11
C ILE A 134 25.58 4.79 9.28
N ASP A 135 25.96 5.41 10.41
CA ASP A 135 26.36 4.69 11.62
C ASP A 135 25.20 3.86 12.19
N HIS A 136 24.00 4.44 12.26
CA HIS A 136 22.83 3.76 12.79
C HIS A 136 22.38 2.57 11.92
N PHE A 137 22.44 2.70 10.60
CA PHE A 137 22.04 1.64 9.67
C PHE A 137 23.18 0.70 9.27
N GLY A 138 24.40 0.89 9.79
CA GLY A 138 25.56 0.06 9.48
C GLY A 138 26.01 0.17 8.02
N LEU A 139 25.92 1.37 7.44
CA LEU A 139 26.28 1.66 6.06
C LEU A 139 27.67 2.30 5.96
N ASN A 140 28.33 2.10 4.82
CA ASN A 140 29.56 2.81 4.49
C ASN A 140 29.23 4.20 3.90
N VAL A 141 30.19 5.13 3.98
CA VAL A 141 30.03 6.49 3.42
C VAL A 141 29.74 6.50 1.91
N SER A 142 30.14 5.46 1.18
CA SER A 142 29.80 5.27 -0.24
C SER A 142 28.29 5.09 -0.49
N ALA A 143 27.51 4.76 0.54
CA ALA A 143 26.05 4.68 0.48
C ALA A 143 25.36 6.06 0.63
N VAL A 144 26.13 7.13 0.81
CA VAL A 144 25.63 8.51 0.75
C VAL A 144 25.76 9.01 -0.69
N LEU A 145 24.61 9.14 -1.35
CA LEU A 145 24.51 9.37 -2.78
C LEU A 145 23.72 10.64 -3.08
N GLY A 146 24.12 11.39 -4.10
CA GLY A 146 23.31 12.47 -4.64
C GLY A 146 22.18 11.91 -5.50
N HIS A 147 21.02 12.56 -5.54
CA HIS A 147 19.94 12.15 -6.45
C HIS A 147 20.38 12.08 -7.92
N LYS A 148 21.29 12.96 -8.35
CA LYS A 148 21.97 12.96 -9.65
C LYS A 148 22.82 11.72 -9.91
N GLU A 149 23.32 11.06 -8.87
CA GLU A 149 24.08 9.81 -8.94
C GLU A 149 23.13 8.60 -8.97
N VAL A 150 21.97 8.71 -8.33
CA VAL A 150 20.96 7.65 -8.19
C VAL A 150 20.02 7.56 -9.39
N ALA A 151 19.65 8.69 -10.00
CA ALA A 151 18.59 8.80 -11.00
C ALA A 151 18.91 8.07 -12.31
N ASP A 152 17.90 7.38 -12.85
CA ASP A 152 17.89 6.73 -14.17
C ASP A 152 16.80 7.34 -15.08
N PRO A 153 17.09 7.65 -16.37
CA PRO A 153 18.41 7.68 -16.98
C PRO A 153 19.38 8.67 -16.29
N PRO A 154 20.71 8.48 -16.42
CA PRO A 154 21.69 9.45 -15.93
C PRO A 154 21.39 10.86 -16.45
N LYS A 155 21.68 11.89 -15.65
CA LYS A 155 21.39 13.31 -15.93
C LYS A 155 19.90 13.71 -15.91
N ARG A 156 18.96 12.78 -15.67
CA ARG A 156 17.54 13.13 -15.40
C ARG A 156 17.39 14.09 -14.21
N LYS A 157 18.30 14.00 -13.25
CA LYS A 157 18.35 14.81 -12.04
C LYS A 157 19.70 15.46 -11.88
N ILE A 158 19.68 16.69 -11.36
CA ILE A 158 20.87 17.53 -11.17
C ILE A 158 21.20 17.76 -9.69
N ASP A 159 20.26 17.42 -8.80
CA ASP A 159 20.35 17.61 -7.37
C ASP A 159 21.15 16.50 -6.66
N PRO A 160 21.85 16.79 -5.56
CA PRO A 160 22.17 18.13 -5.07
C PRO A 160 23.25 18.78 -5.96
N ASN A 161 23.31 20.10 -5.97
CA ASN A 161 24.19 20.87 -6.86
C ASN A 161 25.61 21.10 -6.29
N PHE A 162 25.98 20.39 -5.22
CA PHE A 162 27.35 20.36 -4.67
C PHE A 162 28.12 19.10 -5.08
N ASP A 163 29.44 19.11 -4.89
CA ASP A 163 30.32 17.97 -5.17
C ASP A 163 30.11 16.85 -4.13
N MET A 164 29.70 15.67 -4.60
CA MET A 164 29.38 14.53 -3.74
C MET A 164 30.63 13.81 -3.22
N ASP A 165 31.74 13.83 -3.94
CA ASP A 165 33.00 13.22 -3.48
C ASP A 165 33.61 14.07 -2.36
N ALA A 166 33.64 15.39 -2.53
CA ALA A 166 34.04 16.32 -1.47
C ALA A 166 33.12 16.18 -0.24
N PHE A 167 31.80 16.02 -0.46
CA PHE A 167 30.84 15.84 0.62
C PHE A 167 31.04 14.51 1.37
N ARG A 168 31.28 13.39 0.66
CA ARG A 168 31.62 12.09 1.28
C ARG A 168 32.95 12.14 2.04
N ALA A 169 33.94 12.89 1.56
CA ALA A 169 35.19 13.12 2.28
C ALA A 169 34.94 13.87 3.60
N ARG A 170 34.09 14.91 3.56
CA ARG A 170 33.65 15.65 4.76
C ARG A 170 32.91 14.80 5.79
N ILE A 171 32.06 13.86 5.35
CA ILE A 171 31.39 12.90 6.25
C ILE A 171 32.40 11.95 6.89
N SER A 172 33.38 11.50 6.10
CA SER A 172 34.44 10.59 6.56
C SER A 172 35.33 11.21 7.63
N SER A 173 35.53 12.54 7.61
CA SER A 173 36.33 13.26 8.61
C SER A 173 35.61 13.47 9.95
N LEU A 174 34.32 13.12 10.07
CA LEU A 174 33.58 13.19 11.33
C LEU A 174 33.84 11.94 12.17
N SER A 175 34.63 12.06 13.25
CA SER A 175 34.89 11.00 14.24
C SER A 175 33.65 10.70 15.09
N GLY A 176 33.39 9.42 15.39
CA GLY A 176 32.17 8.94 16.06
C GLY A 176 31.85 9.63 17.39
N ILE A 177 30.64 10.18 17.49
CA ILE A 177 30.15 10.93 18.66
C ILE A 177 29.65 9.95 19.72
N THR A 178 30.37 9.85 20.85
CA THR A 178 29.95 9.15 22.08
C THR A 178 28.83 9.94 22.79
N PRO A 179 27.77 9.32 23.33
CA PRO A 179 26.66 10.03 23.94
C PRO A 179 26.95 10.45 25.40
N PRO A 180 26.60 11.69 25.83
CA PRO A 180 26.54 12.07 27.24
C PRO A 180 25.15 11.83 27.87
N PRO A 181 25.04 11.71 29.22
CA PRO A 181 23.83 11.31 29.93
C PRO A 181 22.79 12.44 30.07
N PRO A 182 21.52 12.13 30.42
CA PRO A 182 20.40 13.07 30.30
C PRO A 182 20.16 13.88 31.59
N VAL A 183 19.84 15.18 31.46
CA VAL A 183 19.22 16.00 32.52
C VAL A 183 18.35 17.13 31.90
N PRO A 184 17.45 17.83 32.64
CA PRO A 184 15.99 17.76 32.53
C PRO A 184 15.32 19.01 31.94
N SER A 185 13.98 18.94 31.80
CA SER A 185 13.07 19.84 31.08
C SER A 185 12.65 21.17 31.77
N THR A 186 12.07 22.06 30.93
CA THR A 186 11.17 23.26 31.15
C THR A 186 11.81 24.64 31.43
N PRO A 187 11.14 25.80 31.12
CA PRO A 187 9.86 26.05 30.41
C PRO A 187 9.90 27.14 29.29
N ALA A 188 8.76 27.31 28.59
CA ALA A 188 8.53 28.22 27.45
C ALA A 188 8.28 29.71 27.85
N PRO A 189 8.48 30.68 26.93
CA PRO A 189 7.87 32.01 27.03
C PRO A 189 6.82 32.33 25.93
N THR A 190 5.96 33.28 26.32
CA THR A 190 4.66 33.79 25.81
C THR A 190 4.79 34.77 24.60
N PRO A 191 3.72 35.09 23.84
CA PRO A 191 3.79 35.74 22.51
C PRO A 191 3.38 37.23 22.47
N ALA A 192 3.71 37.94 21.37
CA ALA A 192 2.99 39.04 20.68
C ALA A 192 3.95 39.84 19.74
N PRO A 193 3.51 40.62 18.72
CA PRO A 193 2.16 41.17 18.45
C PRO A 193 1.61 40.97 17.01
N ALA A 194 0.38 41.45 16.80
CA ALA A 194 -0.46 41.37 15.60
C ALA A 194 -0.11 42.42 14.49
N PRO A 195 -0.71 42.34 13.28
CA PRO A 195 -0.06 42.70 12.00
C PRO A 195 -0.40 44.11 11.47
N PRO A 196 0.31 44.59 10.42
CA PRO A 196 -0.23 45.60 9.52
C PRO A 196 -0.97 44.97 8.32
N THR A 197 -1.89 45.77 7.81
CA THR A 197 -3.00 45.53 6.88
C THR A 197 -2.62 45.47 5.38
N SER A 198 -3.43 44.70 4.62
CA SER A 198 -3.71 44.76 3.16
C SER A 198 -2.54 44.49 2.18
N SER A 199 -2.67 43.80 1.04
CA SER A 199 -3.80 43.69 0.10
C SER A 199 -3.84 42.31 -0.59
N TRP A 200 -4.99 41.65 -0.59
CA TRP A 200 -5.19 40.29 -1.11
C TRP A 200 -6.07 40.22 -2.38
N LEU A 201 -6.13 41.29 -3.18
CA LEU A 201 -6.94 41.35 -4.39
C LEU A 201 -6.19 41.97 -5.58
N SER A 202 -5.36 41.18 -6.27
CA SER A 202 -4.81 41.61 -7.57
C SER A 202 -4.52 40.52 -8.61
N TRP A 203 -4.89 39.25 -8.44
CA TRP A 203 -4.65 38.21 -9.48
C TRP A 203 -5.72 37.09 -9.54
N LEU A 204 -7.01 37.45 -9.63
CA LEU A 204 -8.02 36.54 -10.18
C LEU A 204 -8.40 37.00 -11.60
N PRO A 205 -8.30 36.13 -12.62
CA PRO A 205 -8.76 36.44 -13.96
C PRO A 205 -10.29 36.55 -14.02
N SER A 206 -10.74 37.51 -14.82
CA SER A 206 -12.13 37.93 -15.06
C SER A 206 -13.01 36.81 -15.63
N PHE A 207 -14.08 36.45 -14.90
CA PHE A 207 -15.20 35.66 -15.45
C PHE A 207 -16.33 36.61 -15.88
N PRO A 208 -16.85 36.50 -17.12
CA PRO A 208 -17.73 37.52 -17.72
C PRO A 208 -19.22 37.16 -17.60
N TRP A 209 -19.84 37.20 -16.42
CA TRP A 209 -21.32 37.07 -16.32
C TRP A 209 -22.00 37.85 -15.17
N PHE A 210 -21.51 39.02 -14.79
CA PHE A 210 -22.28 39.92 -13.91
C PHE A 210 -22.30 41.34 -14.50
N GLU A 211 -23.20 41.54 -15.45
CA GLU A 211 -23.73 42.86 -15.80
C GLU A 211 -25.03 43.08 -15.02
N GLY A 212 -25.24 44.29 -14.49
CA GLY A 212 -26.56 44.79 -14.13
C GLY A 212 -26.79 45.14 -12.66
N GLU A 213 -26.41 46.38 -12.31
CA GLU A 213 -27.10 47.32 -11.42
C GLU A 213 -28.04 46.83 -10.30
N ALA A 214 -27.72 47.21 -9.06
CA ALA A 214 -28.50 48.20 -8.31
C ALA A 214 -27.72 48.65 -7.07
N ALA A 215 -27.51 49.96 -6.93
CA ALA A 215 -26.95 50.57 -5.73
C ALA A 215 -27.92 50.33 -4.55
N ALA A 216 -27.62 49.33 -3.72
CA ALA A 216 -28.33 49.12 -2.47
C ALA A 216 -27.86 50.16 -1.45
N THR A 217 -28.75 51.08 -1.12
CA THR A 217 -28.64 52.05 -0.03
C THR A 217 -28.21 51.32 1.25
N PRO A 218 -27.15 51.76 1.96
CA PRO A 218 -26.74 51.08 3.19
C PRO A 218 -27.79 51.32 4.26
N ILE A 219 -28.61 50.29 4.53
CA ILE A 219 -29.45 50.25 5.72
C ILE A 219 -28.50 50.16 6.91
N ALA A 220 -28.39 51.24 7.68
CA ALA A 220 -27.70 51.29 8.95
C ALA A 220 -28.43 50.39 9.96
N SER A 221 -28.15 49.09 9.89
CA SER A 221 -28.55 48.14 10.92
C SER A 221 -27.59 48.30 12.10
N THR A 222 -28.01 49.01 13.15
CA THR A 222 -27.39 48.93 14.47
C THR A 222 -27.57 47.49 14.99
N ARG A 223 -26.66 46.59 14.62
CA ARG A 223 -26.59 45.25 15.22
C ARG A 223 -26.10 45.43 16.66
N PRO A 224 -26.85 44.99 17.68
CA PRO A 224 -26.33 45.00 19.04
C PRO A 224 -25.04 44.17 19.08
N ALA A 225 -24.04 44.65 19.81
CA ALA A 225 -22.79 43.92 20.03
C ALA A 225 -23.13 42.57 20.66
N ARG A 226 -23.01 41.48 19.89
CA ARG A 226 -23.22 40.13 20.41
C ARG A 226 -22.01 39.77 21.27
N ASP A 227 -22.26 39.26 22.47
CA ASP A 227 -21.21 38.65 23.28
C ASP A 227 -20.55 37.53 22.49
N VAL A 228 -19.24 37.69 22.26
CA VAL A 228 -18.46 36.85 21.34
C VAL A 228 -18.31 35.43 21.88
N LEU A 229 -18.20 35.28 23.20
CA LEU A 229 -17.97 33.98 23.83
C LEU A 229 -19.17 33.03 23.70
N PRO A 230 -20.43 33.43 24.01
CA PRO A 230 -21.60 32.59 23.74
C PRO A 230 -21.78 32.22 22.27
N ALA A 231 -21.54 33.18 21.36
CA ALA A 231 -21.59 32.95 19.92
C ALA A 231 -20.51 31.95 19.46
N TYR A 232 -19.29 32.05 19.99
CA TYR A 232 -18.21 31.11 19.72
C TYR A 232 -18.57 29.70 20.19
N LEU A 233 -19.03 29.54 21.44
CA LEU A 233 -19.38 28.25 22.04
C LEU A 233 -20.53 27.56 21.30
N SER A 234 -21.60 28.29 20.97
CA SER A 234 -22.73 27.74 20.18
C SER A 234 -22.28 27.31 18.79
N GLY A 235 -21.42 28.11 18.14
CA GLY A 235 -20.80 27.75 16.87
C GLY A 235 -19.99 26.46 16.95
N GLN A 236 -19.25 26.22 18.04
CA GLN A 236 -18.47 24.99 18.20
C GLN A 236 -19.35 23.75 18.32
N ALA A 237 -20.38 23.79 19.18
CA ALA A 237 -21.32 22.69 19.33
C ALA A 237 -22.06 22.39 18.00
N LEU A 238 -22.55 23.44 17.34
CA LEU A 238 -23.23 23.33 16.05
C LEU A 238 -22.34 22.70 14.97
N ASN A 239 -21.08 23.13 14.85
CA ASN A 239 -20.15 22.60 13.84
C ASN A 239 -19.91 21.10 14.03
N VAL A 240 -19.60 20.66 15.25
CA VAL A 240 -19.34 19.24 15.52
C VAL A 240 -20.60 18.39 15.31
N ARG A 241 -21.77 18.88 15.70
CA ARG A 241 -23.05 18.22 15.44
C ARG A 241 -23.33 18.06 13.94
N ARG A 242 -22.97 19.08 13.13
CA ARG A 242 -23.05 18.99 11.67
C ARG A 242 -22.05 17.98 11.10
N HIS A 243 -20.84 17.85 11.66
CA HIS A 243 -19.90 16.80 11.26
C HIS A 243 -20.44 15.40 11.55
N LEU A 244 -21.01 15.17 12.74
CA LEU A 244 -21.67 13.90 13.07
C LEU A 244 -22.81 13.56 12.09
N THR A 245 -23.57 14.58 11.66
CA THR A 245 -24.66 14.42 10.70
C THR A 245 -24.12 14.11 9.28
N ALA A 246 -23.03 14.77 8.88
CA ALA A 246 -22.40 14.56 7.57
C ALA A 246 -21.77 13.16 7.45
N LEU A 247 -21.21 12.64 8.55
CA LEU A 247 -20.69 11.27 8.67
C LEU A 247 -21.81 10.25 8.86
N ARG A 248 -22.82 10.31 7.98
CA ARG A 248 -23.95 9.38 7.95
C ARG A 248 -23.54 8.01 7.41
N ASP A 249 -24.45 7.05 7.57
CA ASP A 249 -24.35 5.76 6.92
C ASP A 249 -24.45 5.90 5.39
N PHE A 250 -23.83 4.97 4.70
CA PHE A 250 -23.93 4.83 3.26
C PHE A 250 -25.27 4.22 2.85
N SER A 251 -25.81 4.70 1.74
CA SER A 251 -26.92 4.07 1.03
C SER A 251 -26.38 3.39 -0.21
N ARG A 252 -26.79 2.16 -0.48
CA ARG A 252 -26.35 1.43 -1.66
C ARG A 252 -26.61 2.18 -2.97
N ASP A 253 -27.70 2.93 -3.05
CA ASP A 253 -28.09 3.67 -4.25
C ASP A 253 -27.16 4.85 -4.56
N GLU A 254 -26.36 5.34 -3.61
CA GLU A 254 -25.42 6.44 -3.85
C GLU A 254 -24.20 6.01 -4.68
N PHE A 255 -23.99 4.70 -4.85
CA PHE A 255 -22.91 4.12 -5.65
C PHE A 255 -23.37 3.68 -7.05
N GLY A 256 -24.46 4.28 -7.53
CA GLY A 256 -25.03 4.09 -8.87
C GLY A 256 -26.12 3.01 -8.92
N GLY A 257 -26.80 2.92 -10.06
CA GLY A 257 -27.83 1.91 -10.34
C GLY A 257 -27.32 0.68 -11.10
N GLN A 258 -26.05 0.68 -11.51
CA GLN A 258 -25.46 -0.37 -12.35
C GLN A 258 -25.24 -1.67 -11.58
N PRO A 259 -25.20 -2.85 -12.25
CA PRO A 259 -24.92 -4.13 -11.60
C PRO A 259 -23.61 -4.14 -10.80
N ALA A 260 -22.60 -3.40 -11.26
CA ALA A 260 -21.29 -3.30 -10.65
C ALA A 260 -21.26 -2.59 -9.27
N ARG A 261 -22.36 -1.97 -8.83
CA ARG A 261 -22.42 -1.29 -7.53
C ARG A 261 -22.19 -2.28 -6.37
N PRO A 262 -21.68 -1.83 -5.22
CA PRO A 262 -21.47 -2.69 -4.06
C PRO A 262 -22.74 -3.46 -3.67
N SER A 263 -22.56 -4.68 -3.14
CA SER A 263 -23.70 -5.45 -2.62
C SER A 263 -24.26 -4.81 -1.34
N GLU A 264 -25.52 -5.13 -1.01
CA GLU A 264 -26.10 -4.75 0.28
C GLU A 264 -25.24 -5.21 1.46
N GLY A 265 -24.72 -6.43 1.40
CA GLY A 265 -23.83 -6.96 2.44
C GLY A 265 -22.56 -6.13 2.62
N HIS A 266 -21.96 -5.65 1.53
CA HIS A 266 -20.78 -4.78 1.61
C HIS A 266 -21.11 -3.44 2.27
N VAL A 267 -22.20 -2.79 1.87
CA VAL A 267 -22.63 -1.50 2.43
C VAL A 267 -22.98 -1.65 3.92
N GLN A 268 -23.76 -2.67 4.28
CA GLN A 268 -24.12 -2.96 5.67
C GLN A 268 -22.89 -3.22 6.55
N ALA A 269 -21.90 -3.96 6.05
CA ALA A 269 -20.69 -4.24 6.82
C ALA A 269 -19.83 -2.98 7.07
N VAL A 270 -19.79 -2.05 6.11
CA VAL A 270 -19.14 -0.74 6.31
C VAL A 270 -19.93 0.12 7.29
N ASN A 271 -21.26 0.18 7.17
CA ASN A 271 -22.12 0.94 8.08
C ASN A 271 -22.01 0.40 9.52
N ALA A 272 -21.94 -0.92 9.69
CA ALA A 272 -21.69 -1.52 11.00
C ALA A 272 -20.34 -1.07 11.60
N LEU A 273 -19.29 -0.99 10.78
CA LEU A 273 -18.01 -0.44 11.22
C LEU A 273 -18.12 1.05 11.58
N LEU A 274 -18.76 1.88 10.75
CA LEU A 274 -18.97 3.30 11.00
C LEU A 274 -19.76 3.52 12.30
N ALA A 275 -20.77 2.69 12.58
CA ALA A 275 -21.55 2.75 13.81
C ALA A 275 -20.68 2.63 15.08
N THR A 276 -19.62 1.80 15.05
CA THR A 276 -18.69 1.66 16.19
C THR A 276 -17.93 2.94 16.52
N LEU A 277 -17.76 3.84 15.54
CA LEU A 277 -17.08 5.14 15.70
C LEU A 277 -18.07 6.27 15.96
N ARG A 278 -19.24 6.22 15.31
CA ARG A 278 -20.31 7.21 15.45
C ARG A 278 -20.97 7.18 16.83
N GLY A 279 -21.10 6.02 17.48
CA GLY A 279 -21.68 5.91 18.82
C GLY A 279 -20.93 6.74 19.89
N PRO A 280 -19.60 6.55 20.04
CA PRO A 280 -18.77 7.40 20.89
C PRO A 280 -18.82 8.88 20.51
N LEU A 281 -18.80 9.19 19.20
CA LEU A 281 -18.90 10.56 18.72
C LEU A 281 -20.22 11.22 19.12
N ASN A 282 -21.35 10.54 18.95
CA ASN A 282 -22.67 11.03 19.38
C ASN A 282 -22.69 11.34 20.88
N THR A 283 -22.15 10.44 21.70
CA THR A 283 -22.06 10.63 23.16
C THR A 283 -21.23 11.87 23.53
N ILE A 284 -20.10 12.10 22.84
CA ILE A 284 -19.27 13.28 23.08
C ILE A 284 -19.96 14.57 22.60
N VAL A 285 -20.66 14.53 21.46
CA VAL A 285 -21.43 15.67 20.95
C VAL A 285 -22.51 16.08 21.95
N GLU A 286 -23.31 15.14 22.46
CA GLU A 286 -24.33 15.45 23.47
C GLU A 286 -23.74 16.04 24.76
N ARG A 287 -22.55 15.58 25.16
CA ARG A 287 -21.82 16.14 26.31
C ARG A 287 -21.31 17.54 26.00
N LEU A 288 -20.81 17.78 24.78
CA LEU A 288 -20.36 19.07 24.32
C LEU A 288 -21.50 20.08 24.33
N ASP A 289 -22.68 19.73 23.81
CA ASP A 289 -23.85 20.62 23.81
C ASP A 289 -24.20 21.06 25.24
N ARG A 290 -24.30 20.10 26.18
CA ARG A 290 -24.57 20.42 27.60
C ARG A 290 -23.48 21.29 28.21
N ALA A 291 -22.22 21.04 27.87
CA ALA A 291 -21.09 21.82 28.36
C ALA A 291 -21.09 23.25 27.80
N THR A 292 -21.42 23.42 26.52
CA THR A 292 -21.54 24.75 25.89
C THR A 292 -22.72 25.53 26.45
N ASP A 293 -23.88 24.89 26.67
CA ASP A 293 -25.07 25.54 27.26
C ASP A 293 -24.78 26.03 28.69
N ALA A 294 -24.11 25.19 29.50
CA ALA A 294 -23.69 25.55 30.85
C ALA A 294 -22.66 26.68 30.86
N ALA A 295 -21.70 26.66 29.94
CA ALA A 295 -20.67 27.70 29.81
C ALA A 295 -21.24 29.03 29.27
N GLN A 296 -22.31 29.00 28.48
CA GLN A 296 -23.05 30.18 28.03
C GLN A 296 -23.87 30.80 29.16
N THR A 297 -24.59 29.97 29.91
CA THR A 297 -25.50 30.43 30.97
C THR A 297 -24.74 31.04 32.14
N ASN A 298 -23.60 30.46 32.52
CA ASN A 298 -22.77 30.96 33.61
C ASN A 298 -21.28 30.65 33.32
N PRO A 299 -20.58 31.56 32.63
CA PRO A 299 -19.21 31.35 32.18
C PRO A 299 -18.22 31.23 33.35
N SER A 300 -17.39 30.19 33.31
CA SER A 300 -16.22 30.05 34.20
C SER A 300 -15.07 29.37 33.45
N PRO A 301 -13.80 29.60 33.85
CA PRO A 301 -12.65 28.95 33.23
C PRO A 301 -12.79 27.43 33.15
N HIS A 302 -13.36 26.81 34.20
CA HIS A 302 -13.61 25.37 34.24
C HIS A 302 -14.64 24.91 33.20
N ARG A 303 -15.78 25.62 33.09
CA ARG A 303 -16.85 25.23 32.13
C ARG A 303 -16.44 25.45 30.68
N VAL A 304 -15.75 26.55 30.41
CA VAL A 304 -15.17 26.82 29.08
C VAL A 304 -14.10 25.78 28.75
N GLY A 305 -13.21 25.46 29.70
CA GLY A 305 -12.19 24.42 29.53
C GLY A 305 -12.80 23.06 29.19
N LEU A 306 -13.81 22.62 29.93
CA LEU A 306 -14.52 21.36 29.65
C LEU A 306 -15.13 21.34 28.24
N ALA A 307 -15.76 22.42 27.79
CA ALA A 307 -16.31 22.51 26.44
C ALA A 307 -15.21 22.42 25.36
N LEU A 308 -14.06 23.05 25.58
CA LEU A 308 -12.91 22.98 24.65
C LEU A 308 -12.27 21.59 24.62
N ASP A 309 -12.17 20.91 25.76
CA ASP A 309 -11.65 19.54 25.85
C ASP A 309 -12.58 18.55 25.14
N LEU A 310 -13.89 18.65 25.37
CA LEU A 310 -14.90 17.84 24.70
C LEU A 310 -14.92 18.10 23.19
N LYS A 311 -14.77 19.35 22.76
CA LYS A 311 -14.61 19.70 21.34
C LYS A 311 -13.39 19.00 20.73
N SER A 312 -12.25 19.02 21.42
CA SER A 312 -11.01 18.40 20.93
C SER A 312 -11.18 16.89 20.78
N GLN A 313 -11.76 16.23 21.78
CA GLN A 313 -12.12 14.80 21.71
C GLN A 313 -13.09 14.50 20.56
N ALA A 314 -14.09 15.36 20.35
CA ALA A 314 -15.04 15.20 19.26
C ALA A 314 -14.36 15.30 17.89
N HIS A 315 -13.45 16.27 17.71
CA HIS A 315 -12.68 16.43 16.47
C HIS A 315 -11.80 15.20 16.16
N ASP A 316 -11.21 14.59 17.17
CA ASP A 316 -10.41 13.38 16.97
C ASP A 316 -11.28 12.18 16.56
N LEU A 317 -12.48 12.04 17.14
CA LEU A 317 -13.46 11.04 16.73
C LEU A 317 -14.04 11.30 15.34
N VAL A 318 -14.31 12.56 14.99
CA VAL A 318 -14.70 12.97 13.62
C VAL A 318 -13.63 12.52 12.64
N ARG A 319 -12.36 12.88 12.87
CA ARG A 319 -11.25 12.52 11.98
C ARG A 319 -11.06 11.01 11.85
N ALA A 320 -11.23 10.25 12.93
CA ALA A 320 -11.15 8.80 12.90
C ALA A 320 -12.30 8.18 12.07
N THR A 321 -13.51 8.71 12.22
CA THR A 321 -14.70 8.27 11.48
C THR A 321 -14.60 8.64 10.00
N GLU A 322 -14.25 9.89 9.70
CA GLU A 322 -14.04 10.43 8.36
C GLU A 322 -13.01 9.60 7.58
N ARG A 323 -11.89 9.23 8.22
CA ARG A 323 -10.88 8.36 7.59
C ARG A 323 -11.43 7.02 7.11
N VAL A 324 -12.35 6.40 7.85
CA VAL A 324 -13.01 5.13 7.43
C VAL A 324 -14.04 5.42 6.34
N TRP A 325 -14.82 6.48 6.53
CA TRP A 325 -15.84 6.93 5.59
C TRP A 325 -15.22 7.22 4.21
N ASP A 326 -14.21 8.10 4.15
CA ASP A 326 -13.50 8.49 2.92
C ASP A 326 -12.95 7.27 2.17
N PHE A 327 -12.32 6.34 2.88
CA PHE A 327 -11.75 5.15 2.26
C PHE A 327 -12.80 4.31 1.54
N TYR A 328 -13.95 4.06 2.18
CA TYR A 328 -15.02 3.27 1.56
C TYR A 328 -15.82 4.06 0.54
N PHE A 329 -15.97 5.37 0.73
CA PHE A 329 -16.58 6.25 -0.27
C PHE A 329 -15.77 6.23 -1.58
N GLU A 330 -14.45 6.38 -1.50
CA GLU A 330 -13.57 6.27 -2.68
C GLU A 330 -13.61 4.87 -3.30
N LEU A 331 -13.51 3.83 -2.47
CA LEU A 331 -13.45 2.43 -2.91
C LEU A 331 -14.73 1.99 -3.61
N PHE A 332 -15.90 2.30 -3.04
CA PHE A 332 -17.20 2.03 -3.66
C PHE A 332 -17.46 2.96 -4.85
N GLY A 333 -17.01 4.22 -4.76
CA GLY A 333 -17.11 5.20 -5.83
C GLY A 333 -16.45 4.77 -7.15
N GLN A 334 -15.42 3.91 -7.10
CA GLN A 334 -14.80 3.35 -8.31
C GLN A 334 -15.79 2.60 -9.21
N ARG A 335 -16.88 2.06 -8.65
CA ARG A 335 -17.92 1.34 -9.41
C ARG A 335 -18.69 2.24 -10.37
N GLN A 336 -18.66 3.56 -10.15
CA GLN A 336 -19.29 4.57 -11.03
C GLN A 336 -18.34 5.07 -12.13
N SER A 337 -17.08 4.62 -12.12
CA SER A 337 -16.09 5.01 -13.13
C SER A 337 -16.11 4.08 -14.35
N ALA A 338 -15.28 4.40 -15.35
CA ALA A 338 -15.03 3.53 -16.50
C ALA A 338 -14.48 2.14 -16.12
N PHE A 339 -14.01 1.95 -14.88
CA PHE A 339 -13.50 0.67 -14.38
C PHE A 339 -14.57 -0.20 -13.70
N GLY A 340 -15.81 0.30 -13.56
CA GLY A 340 -16.86 -0.38 -12.80
C GLY A 340 -17.09 -1.83 -13.24
N GLU A 341 -17.32 -2.05 -14.53
CA GLU A 341 -17.50 -3.39 -15.10
C GLU A 341 -16.26 -4.28 -14.94
N TRP A 342 -15.06 -3.69 -15.03
CA TRP A 342 -13.82 -4.45 -14.89
C TRP A 342 -13.61 -4.94 -13.47
N LEU A 343 -13.95 -4.12 -12.49
CA LEU A 343 -13.82 -4.48 -11.08
C LEU A 343 -14.92 -5.45 -10.65
N ASP A 344 -16.14 -5.31 -11.16
CA ASP A 344 -17.22 -6.31 -10.96
C ASP A 344 -16.84 -7.68 -11.53
N ALA A 345 -16.25 -7.70 -12.72
CA ALA A 345 -15.71 -8.92 -13.30
C ALA A 345 -14.64 -9.59 -12.41
N CYS A 346 -13.80 -8.79 -11.77
CA CYS A 346 -12.83 -9.29 -10.80
C CYS A 346 -13.50 -9.82 -9.53
N ASP A 347 -14.52 -9.13 -8.99
CA ASP A 347 -15.30 -9.60 -7.84
C ASP A 347 -15.91 -10.98 -8.11
N ARG A 348 -16.49 -11.17 -9.30
CA ARG A 348 -17.09 -12.44 -9.73
C ARG A 348 -16.07 -13.58 -9.77
N ILE A 349 -14.88 -13.33 -10.31
CA ILE A 349 -13.78 -14.31 -10.28
C ILE A 349 -13.42 -14.66 -8.83
N THR A 350 -13.29 -13.67 -7.95
CA THR A 350 -12.94 -13.93 -6.55
C THR A 350 -14.04 -14.72 -5.82
N LEU A 351 -15.30 -14.42 -6.10
CA LEU A 351 -16.46 -15.12 -5.55
C LEU A 351 -16.54 -16.57 -6.05
N ASP A 352 -16.32 -16.81 -7.35
CA ASP A 352 -16.29 -18.16 -7.92
C ASP A 352 -15.16 -19.01 -7.29
N CYS A 353 -13.99 -18.42 -7.02
CA CYS A 353 -12.93 -19.11 -6.28
C CYS A 353 -13.38 -19.54 -4.88
N TYR A 354 -14.07 -18.65 -4.16
CA TYR A 354 -14.62 -18.94 -2.84
C TYR A 354 -15.71 -20.02 -2.92
N GLN A 355 -16.66 -19.88 -3.83
CA GLN A 355 -17.73 -20.85 -4.05
C GLN A 355 -17.16 -22.23 -4.34
N HIS A 356 -16.22 -22.33 -5.29
CA HIS A 356 -15.60 -23.59 -5.63
C HIS A 356 -14.95 -24.26 -4.42
N VAL A 357 -14.18 -23.52 -3.62
CA VAL A 357 -13.49 -24.08 -2.45
C VAL A 357 -14.50 -24.54 -1.40
N PHE A 358 -15.44 -23.66 -0.99
CA PHE A 358 -16.36 -23.94 0.11
C PHE A 358 -17.39 -25.02 -0.21
N MET A 359 -17.84 -25.14 -1.47
CA MET A 359 -18.76 -26.20 -1.89
C MET A 359 -18.15 -27.61 -1.86
N HIS A 360 -16.81 -27.72 -1.87
CA HIS A 360 -16.13 -29.02 -1.97
C HIS A 360 -15.37 -29.42 -0.69
N LEU A 361 -15.51 -28.65 0.39
CA LEU A 361 -14.95 -29.02 1.70
C LEU A 361 -15.47 -30.39 2.17
N GLY A 362 -14.72 -31.04 3.06
CA GLY A 362 -15.17 -32.28 3.71
C GLY A 362 -16.19 -32.06 4.83
N ASN A 363 -16.41 -30.81 5.23
CA ASN A 363 -17.38 -30.40 6.23
C ASN A 363 -18.26 -29.26 5.70
N GLU A 364 -19.50 -29.18 6.18
CA GLU A 364 -20.42 -28.12 5.80
C GLU A 364 -19.99 -26.80 6.43
N ARG A 365 -19.69 -25.80 5.59
CA ARG A 365 -19.33 -24.45 6.02
C ARG A 365 -19.90 -23.43 5.04
N SER A 366 -20.53 -22.39 5.57
CA SER A 366 -21.03 -21.29 4.76
C SER A 366 -19.89 -20.42 4.23
N ILE A 367 -20.07 -19.89 3.01
CA ILE A 367 -19.15 -18.93 2.43
C ILE A 367 -19.16 -17.65 3.28
N PRO A 368 -18.01 -17.13 3.74
CA PRO A 368 -17.97 -15.92 4.55
C PRO A 368 -18.53 -14.71 3.79
N ALA A 369 -19.56 -14.06 4.32
CA ALA A 369 -20.13 -12.82 3.77
C ALA A 369 -19.64 -11.58 4.56
N PRO A 370 -19.42 -10.41 3.91
CA PRO A 370 -19.46 -10.16 2.46
C PRO A 370 -18.27 -10.77 1.70
N PRO A 371 -18.45 -11.17 0.42
CA PRO A 371 -17.37 -11.78 -0.37
C PRO A 371 -16.22 -10.79 -0.62
N PRO A 372 -15.08 -11.26 -1.14
CA PRO A 372 -13.98 -10.38 -1.50
C PRO A 372 -14.42 -9.25 -2.43
N PHE A 373 -13.80 -8.08 -2.28
CA PHE A 373 -14.09 -6.88 -3.06
C PHE A 373 -12.82 -6.36 -3.73
N CYS A 374 -12.83 -6.31 -5.05
CA CYS A 374 -11.73 -5.85 -5.88
C CYS A 374 -11.77 -4.33 -6.05
N TYR A 375 -10.60 -3.69 -5.99
CA TYR A 375 -10.48 -2.26 -6.29
C TYR A 375 -9.17 -1.96 -7.00
N MET A 376 -9.19 -0.91 -7.82
CA MET A 376 -8.02 -0.47 -8.57
C MET A 376 -7.19 0.50 -7.74
N ARG A 377 -5.86 0.37 -7.83
CA ARG A 377 -4.94 1.40 -7.36
C ARG A 377 -3.75 1.50 -8.31
N THR A 378 -3.22 2.70 -8.50
CA THR A 378 -1.96 2.90 -9.22
C THR A 378 -0.80 2.32 -8.39
N GLY A 379 0.06 1.52 -9.04
CA GLY A 379 1.12 0.77 -8.37
C GLY A 379 1.63 -0.40 -9.22
N PHE A 380 2.58 -1.17 -8.68
CA PHE A 380 3.22 -2.27 -9.42
C PHE A 380 2.65 -3.65 -9.07
N SER A 381 2.34 -3.92 -7.80
CA SER A 381 1.97 -5.26 -7.36
C SER A 381 0.51 -5.32 -6.89
N PRO A 382 -0.22 -6.39 -7.24
CA PRO A 382 -1.43 -6.77 -6.55
C PRO A 382 -1.18 -6.93 -5.05
N ALA A 383 -2.24 -6.75 -4.26
CA ALA A 383 -2.19 -6.94 -2.83
C ALA A 383 -3.56 -7.35 -2.32
N THR A 384 -3.58 -8.10 -1.22
CA THR A 384 -4.80 -8.59 -0.60
C THR A 384 -4.85 -8.24 0.88
N PHE A 385 -6.03 -7.84 1.35
CA PHE A 385 -6.26 -7.46 2.73
C PHE A 385 -7.37 -8.33 3.31
N ARG A 386 -7.01 -9.13 4.31
CA ARG A 386 -7.91 -10.09 4.94
C ARG A 386 -9.01 -9.38 5.73
N ARG A 387 -10.16 -10.06 5.86
CA ARG A 387 -11.19 -9.70 6.82
C ARG A 387 -10.65 -9.76 8.25
N GLY A 388 -11.13 -8.89 9.13
CA GLY A 388 -10.86 -8.90 10.56
C GLY A 388 -9.43 -8.48 10.94
N ILE A 389 -8.63 -7.99 10.00
CA ILE A 389 -7.28 -7.49 10.28
C ILE A 389 -7.30 -5.95 10.38
N PRO A 390 -6.60 -5.36 11.37
CA PRO A 390 -6.42 -3.92 11.46
C PRO A 390 -5.76 -3.34 10.20
N LEU A 391 -6.42 -2.39 9.54
CA LEU A 391 -5.83 -1.68 8.40
C LEU A 391 -5.41 -0.27 8.80
N ARG A 392 -4.14 0.07 8.49
CA ARG A 392 -3.64 1.43 8.74
C ARG A 392 -4.46 2.49 8.01
N ARG A 393 -4.91 2.21 6.78
CA ARG A 393 -5.76 3.15 6.02
C ARG A 393 -7.07 3.45 6.75
N LEU A 394 -7.62 2.49 7.47
CA LEU A 394 -8.80 2.63 8.31
C LEU A 394 -8.48 3.12 9.74
N GLY A 395 -7.32 3.74 9.99
CA GLY A 395 -6.95 4.14 11.35
C GLY A 395 -6.74 2.98 12.31
N ARG A 396 -6.34 1.80 11.78
CA ARG A 396 -6.22 0.51 12.50
C ARG A 396 -7.56 -0.13 12.89
N GLN A 397 -8.67 0.33 12.33
CA GLN A 397 -9.93 -0.39 12.43
C GLN A 397 -9.88 -1.73 11.66
N LEU A 398 -10.73 -2.68 12.07
CA LEU A 398 -10.81 -4.00 11.48
C LEU A 398 -11.48 -3.93 10.11
N ASN A 399 -10.86 -4.57 9.12
CA ASN A 399 -11.43 -4.67 7.78
C ASN A 399 -12.68 -5.59 7.75
N PRO A 400 -13.87 -5.12 7.33
CA PRO A 400 -15.12 -5.88 7.36
C PRO A 400 -15.18 -7.04 6.36
N PHE A 401 -14.46 -6.98 5.24
CA PHE A 401 -14.45 -8.03 4.20
C PHE A 401 -13.12 -8.08 3.45
N PRO A 402 -12.76 -9.19 2.79
CA PRO A 402 -11.50 -9.27 2.07
C PRO A 402 -11.43 -8.24 0.94
N LEU A 403 -10.30 -7.57 0.78
CA LEU A 403 -10.07 -6.62 -0.32
C LEU A 403 -8.97 -7.13 -1.24
N VAL A 404 -9.19 -7.08 -2.55
CA VAL A 404 -8.19 -7.45 -3.56
C VAL A 404 -7.82 -6.20 -4.37
N GLN A 405 -6.64 -5.66 -4.13
CA GLN A 405 -6.10 -4.49 -4.82
C GLN A 405 -5.44 -4.94 -6.14
N LEU A 406 -5.87 -4.35 -7.25
CA LEU A 406 -5.35 -4.64 -8.58
C LEU A 406 -4.71 -3.39 -9.20
N PRO A 407 -3.48 -3.49 -9.74
CA PRO A 407 -2.88 -2.42 -10.51
C PRO A 407 -3.63 -2.17 -11.83
N TYR A 408 -3.73 -0.91 -12.25
CA TYR A 408 -4.34 -0.55 -13.53
C TYR A 408 -3.78 -1.34 -14.73
N HIS A 409 -2.44 -1.48 -14.81
CA HIS A 409 -1.79 -2.20 -15.89
C HIS A 409 -2.11 -3.72 -15.94
N ARG A 410 -2.69 -4.29 -14.87
CA ARG A 410 -3.20 -5.66 -14.85
C ARG A 410 -4.63 -5.75 -15.38
N LEU A 411 -5.45 -4.72 -15.10
CA LEU A 411 -6.82 -4.66 -15.60
C LEU A 411 -6.85 -4.50 -17.13
N VAL A 412 -5.87 -3.80 -17.72
CA VAL A 412 -5.76 -3.70 -19.18
C VAL A 412 -5.22 -4.97 -19.86
N ASN A 413 -4.71 -5.94 -19.09
CA ASN A 413 -4.11 -7.18 -19.59
C ASN A 413 -4.72 -8.40 -18.87
N PRO A 414 -5.99 -8.76 -19.15
CA PRO A 414 -6.72 -9.77 -18.37
C PRO A 414 -6.10 -11.18 -18.42
N TRP A 415 -5.34 -11.51 -19.45
CA TRP A 415 -4.55 -12.76 -19.53
C TRP A 415 -3.40 -12.84 -18.50
N THR A 416 -3.10 -11.74 -17.81
CA THR A 416 -2.13 -11.69 -16.70
C THR A 416 -2.79 -11.56 -15.32
N ILE A 417 -4.13 -11.58 -15.27
CA ILE A 417 -4.90 -11.41 -14.04
C ILE A 417 -5.00 -12.70 -13.21
N GLY A 418 -4.24 -13.76 -13.58
CA GLY A 418 -4.05 -14.96 -12.76
C GLY A 418 -3.53 -14.64 -11.34
N ALA A 419 -2.97 -13.44 -11.14
CA ALA A 419 -2.69 -12.90 -9.83
C ALA A 419 -3.91 -12.87 -8.89
N ILE A 420 -5.14 -12.69 -9.38
CA ILE A 420 -6.35 -12.77 -8.53
C ILE A 420 -6.43 -14.12 -7.82
N LEU A 421 -6.13 -15.21 -8.52
CA LEU A 421 -6.17 -16.56 -7.95
C LEU A 421 -5.16 -16.69 -6.80
N HIS A 422 -3.97 -16.08 -6.95
CA HIS A 422 -2.98 -16.00 -5.88
C HIS A 422 -3.45 -15.10 -4.72
N GLU A 423 -3.96 -13.90 -5.00
CA GLU A 423 -4.37 -12.93 -3.97
C GLU A 423 -5.56 -13.42 -3.12
N VAL A 424 -6.52 -14.11 -3.73
CA VAL A 424 -7.64 -14.73 -3.01
C VAL A 424 -7.16 -15.85 -2.08
N SER A 425 -6.11 -16.57 -2.47
CA SER A 425 -5.58 -17.69 -1.71
C SER A 425 -5.08 -17.27 -0.33
N HIS A 426 -4.49 -16.08 -0.19
CA HIS A 426 -4.09 -15.57 1.13
C HIS A 426 -5.28 -15.38 2.08
N ASN A 427 -6.45 -15.00 1.56
CA ASN A 427 -7.66 -14.89 2.37
C ASN A 427 -8.18 -16.28 2.75
N LEU A 428 -8.28 -17.18 1.77
CA LEU A 428 -8.68 -18.56 1.97
C LEU A 428 -7.82 -19.29 3.00
N GLN A 429 -6.50 -19.08 3.00
CA GLN A 429 -5.60 -19.74 3.96
C GLN A 429 -6.02 -19.50 5.42
N ASN A 430 -6.49 -18.28 5.73
CA ASN A 430 -6.89 -17.92 7.09
C ASN A 430 -8.33 -18.33 7.39
N GLU A 431 -9.24 -18.16 6.44
CA GLU A 431 -10.64 -18.56 6.62
C GLU A 431 -10.79 -20.08 6.73
N LEU A 432 -9.88 -20.84 6.12
CA LEU A 432 -9.77 -22.28 6.24
C LEU A 432 -8.92 -22.73 7.44
N GLN A 433 -8.41 -21.79 8.26
CA GLN A 433 -7.59 -22.08 9.46
C GLN A 433 -6.32 -22.90 9.15
N LEU A 434 -5.66 -22.58 8.04
CA LEU A 434 -4.49 -23.30 7.53
C LEU A 434 -3.16 -22.58 7.83
N GLU A 435 -3.19 -21.43 8.48
CA GLU A 435 -2.02 -20.57 8.75
C GLU A 435 -0.98 -21.23 9.65
N GLN A 436 -1.38 -22.18 10.51
CA GLN A 436 -0.46 -22.97 11.34
C GLN A 436 -0.21 -24.37 10.77
N ALA A 437 -1.23 -24.97 10.16
CA ALA A 437 -1.17 -26.35 9.69
C ALA A 437 -0.23 -26.52 8.49
N ILE A 438 -0.26 -25.57 7.55
CA ILE A 438 0.57 -25.60 6.33
C ILE A 438 2.07 -25.50 6.63
N PRO A 439 2.58 -24.47 7.34
CA PRO A 439 4.00 -24.39 7.67
C PRO A 439 4.47 -25.60 8.49
N SER A 440 3.62 -26.13 9.38
CA SER A 440 3.91 -27.33 10.15
C SER A 440 4.05 -28.58 9.26
N SER A 441 3.15 -28.73 8.28
CA SER A 441 3.20 -29.82 7.29
C SER A 441 4.47 -29.73 6.43
N ILE A 442 4.79 -28.54 5.90
CA ILE A 442 6.00 -28.27 5.11
C ILE A 442 7.25 -28.68 5.91
N GLY A 443 7.37 -28.21 7.15
CA GLY A 443 8.52 -28.51 8.00
C GLY A 443 8.68 -30.01 8.26
N ARG A 444 7.57 -30.74 8.49
CA ARG A 444 7.59 -32.20 8.69
C ARG A 444 8.05 -32.92 7.44
N ARG A 445 7.38 -32.70 6.30
CA ARG A 445 7.70 -33.38 5.03
C ARG A 445 9.12 -33.13 4.56
N LEU A 446 9.65 -31.93 4.76
CA LEU A 446 11.04 -31.62 4.41
C LEU A 446 12.05 -32.36 5.29
N ARG A 447 11.79 -32.50 6.59
CA ARG A 447 12.64 -33.31 7.49
C ARG A 447 12.58 -34.79 7.11
N ASP A 448 11.40 -35.32 6.85
CA ASP A 448 11.21 -36.71 6.43
C ASP A 448 11.94 -37.00 5.11
N ALA A 449 12.02 -36.01 4.22
CA ALA A 449 12.78 -36.07 2.97
C ALA A 449 14.30 -35.81 3.13
N GLY A 450 14.82 -35.70 4.36
CA GLY A 450 16.24 -35.49 4.63
C GLY A 450 16.77 -34.09 4.32
N VAL A 451 15.91 -33.10 4.13
CA VAL A 451 16.32 -31.71 3.87
C VAL A 451 16.87 -31.08 5.16
N PRO A 452 18.07 -30.47 5.16
CA PRO A 452 18.67 -29.90 6.36
C PRO A 452 17.77 -28.85 7.02
N VAL A 453 17.69 -28.87 8.35
CA VAL A 453 16.79 -28.00 9.15
C VAL A 453 16.91 -26.52 8.78
N ALA A 454 18.13 -26.01 8.57
CA ALA A 454 18.35 -24.63 8.17
C ALA A 454 17.69 -24.27 6.84
N ILE A 455 17.66 -25.21 5.88
CA ILE A 455 16.99 -25.04 4.59
C ILE A 455 15.48 -25.23 4.73
N SER A 456 15.04 -26.20 5.52
CA SER A 456 13.63 -26.42 5.82
C SER A 456 12.97 -25.18 6.42
N ASN A 457 13.67 -24.47 7.32
CA ASN A 457 13.19 -23.22 7.89
C ASN A 457 12.99 -22.09 6.86
N ILE A 458 13.74 -22.09 5.75
CA ILE A 458 13.55 -21.14 4.65
C ILE A 458 12.22 -21.44 3.94
N TRP A 459 11.98 -22.69 3.54
CA TRP A 459 10.73 -23.10 2.90
C TRP A 459 9.50 -22.90 3.80
N VAL A 460 9.62 -23.17 5.11
CA VAL A 460 8.56 -22.92 6.09
C VAL A 460 8.24 -21.42 6.18
N ARG A 461 9.24 -20.54 6.14
CA ARG A 461 9.02 -19.09 6.15
C ARG A 461 8.25 -18.62 4.91
N TRP A 462 8.48 -19.28 3.78
CA TRP A 462 7.85 -18.97 2.50
C TRP A 462 6.41 -19.50 2.36
N ASN A 463 5.85 -20.14 3.40
CA ASN A 463 4.59 -20.87 3.31
C ASN A 463 3.42 -20.09 2.71
N ARG A 464 3.27 -18.79 3.01
CA ARG A 464 2.13 -18.00 2.51
C ARG A 464 2.15 -17.84 1.01
N GLU A 465 3.33 -17.53 0.47
CA GLU A 465 3.53 -17.34 -0.96
C GLU A 465 3.49 -18.65 -1.72
N ILE A 466 4.04 -19.72 -1.13
CA ILE A 466 3.91 -21.07 -1.67
C ILE A 466 2.43 -21.48 -1.71
N PHE A 467 1.68 -21.24 -0.63
CA PHE A 467 0.24 -21.53 -0.58
C PHE A 467 -0.50 -20.77 -1.68
N GLY A 468 -0.21 -19.47 -1.85
CA GLY A 468 -0.79 -18.66 -2.92
C GLY A 468 -0.51 -19.21 -4.32
N ASP A 469 0.72 -19.65 -4.59
CA ASP A 469 1.07 -20.26 -5.89
C ASP A 469 0.40 -21.62 -6.09
N MET A 470 0.33 -22.44 -5.04
CA MET A 470 -0.27 -23.77 -5.13
C MET A 470 -1.78 -23.70 -5.36
N VAL A 471 -2.49 -22.87 -4.59
CA VAL A 471 -3.93 -22.70 -4.77
C VAL A 471 -4.24 -21.98 -6.09
N GLY A 472 -3.43 -21.00 -6.49
CA GLY A 472 -3.51 -20.40 -7.82
C GLY A 472 -3.38 -21.43 -8.94
N GLY A 473 -2.42 -22.36 -8.83
CA GLY A 473 -2.25 -23.47 -9.77
C GLY A 473 -3.42 -24.45 -9.76
N LEU A 474 -3.95 -24.82 -8.59
CA LEU A 474 -5.13 -25.69 -8.47
C LEU A 474 -6.40 -25.04 -9.02
N LEU A 475 -6.54 -23.72 -8.96
CA LEU A 475 -7.70 -22.99 -9.47
C LEU A 475 -7.63 -22.71 -10.98
N GLY A 476 -6.43 -22.40 -11.49
CA GLY A 476 -6.24 -21.88 -12.85
C GLY A 476 -5.42 -22.75 -13.80
N GLY A 477 -4.84 -23.86 -13.33
CA GLY A 477 -4.10 -24.80 -14.17
C GLY A 477 -2.94 -24.18 -14.94
N GLU A 478 -2.84 -24.51 -16.23
CA GLU A 478 -1.75 -24.05 -17.12
C GLU A 478 -1.69 -22.52 -17.21
N ALA A 479 -2.84 -21.86 -17.28
CA ALA A 479 -2.93 -20.41 -17.41
C ALA A 479 -2.35 -19.68 -16.20
N PHE A 480 -2.47 -20.26 -15.00
CA PHE A 480 -1.83 -19.71 -13.81
C PHE A 480 -0.30 -19.76 -13.92
N VAL A 481 0.25 -20.89 -14.37
CA VAL A 481 1.72 -21.04 -14.51
C VAL A 481 2.28 -20.05 -15.52
N SER A 482 1.61 -19.87 -16.66
CA SER A 482 1.97 -18.85 -17.64
C SER A 482 1.88 -17.43 -17.07
N SER A 483 0.78 -17.10 -16.40
CA SER A 483 0.59 -15.79 -15.77
C SER A 483 1.62 -15.52 -14.68
N LEU A 484 2.03 -16.54 -13.92
CA LEU A 484 3.09 -16.43 -12.93
C LEU A 484 4.40 -16.08 -13.64
N MET A 485 4.79 -16.85 -14.67
CA MET A 485 6.01 -16.60 -15.44
C MET A 485 6.05 -15.19 -16.03
N ASP A 486 4.94 -14.62 -16.50
CA ASP A 486 4.88 -13.23 -16.99
C ASP A 486 5.21 -12.20 -15.88
N VAL A 487 4.85 -12.50 -14.63
CA VAL A 487 5.09 -11.61 -13.49
C VAL A 487 6.53 -11.70 -13.01
N ILE A 488 7.04 -12.92 -12.87
CA ILE A 488 8.30 -13.23 -12.21
C ILE A 488 9.49 -13.37 -13.17
N GLY A 489 9.24 -13.46 -14.48
CA GLY A 489 10.23 -13.51 -15.54
C GLY A 489 10.96 -12.18 -15.72
N ARG A 490 11.93 -11.90 -14.82
CA ARG A 490 12.74 -10.67 -14.80
C ARG A 490 14.21 -10.96 -15.09
N GLY A 491 15.05 -9.92 -15.11
CA GLY A 491 16.50 -10.08 -15.29
C GLY A 491 17.12 -11.00 -14.22
N PRO A 492 18.24 -11.69 -14.52
CA PRO A 492 18.84 -12.70 -13.63
C PRO A 492 19.04 -12.25 -12.17
N ALA A 493 19.51 -11.02 -11.94
CA ALA A 493 19.71 -10.47 -10.60
C ALA A 493 18.41 -10.45 -9.75
N GLN A 494 17.26 -10.15 -10.37
CA GLN A 494 15.96 -10.18 -9.70
C GLN A 494 15.46 -11.61 -9.54
N SER A 495 15.63 -12.45 -10.57
CA SER A 495 15.10 -13.82 -10.55
C SER A 495 15.82 -14.75 -9.56
N PHE A 496 17.12 -14.53 -9.35
CA PHE A 496 17.95 -15.27 -8.39
C PHE A 496 18.13 -14.56 -7.04
N GLY A 497 17.60 -13.34 -6.89
CA GLY A 497 17.73 -12.54 -5.68
C GLY A 497 17.14 -13.23 -4.45
N TYR A 498 17.97 -13.49 -3.45
CA TYR A 498 17.59 -14.09 -2.19
C TYR A 498 17.89 -13.13 -1.03
N SER A 499 16.93 -13.00 -0.11
CA SER A 499 17.13 -12.32 1.16
C SER A 499 16.77 -13.26 2.31
N PRO A 500 17.65 -13.42 3.32
CA PRO A 500 17.38 -14.26 4.49
C PRO A 500 16.16 -13.86 5.30
N ARG A 501 15.62 -12.65 5.13
CA ARG A 501 14.40 -12.17 5.81
C ARG A 501 13.17 -12.18 4.90
N SER A 502 13.32 -12.50 3.62
CA SER A 502 12.21 -12.56 2.67
C SER A 502 11.21 -13.63 3.06
N VAL A 503 9.92 -13.29 2.96
CA VAL A 503 8.80 -14.22 3.06
C VAL A 503 8.38 -14.80 1.70
N HIS A 504 9.05 -14.39 0.61
CA HIS A 504 8.81 -14.90 -0.73
C HIS A 504 9.91 -15.88 -1.15
N PRO A 505 9.55 -17.05 -1.73
CA PRO A 505 10.50 -17.85 -2.49
C PRO A 505 11.10 -17.01 -3.61
N THR A 506 12.33 -17.35 -4.00
CA THR A 506 12.95 -16.68 -5.16
C THR A 506 12.10 -16.94 -6.40
N PRO A 507 11.95 -15.94 -7.30
CA PRO A 507 11.27 -16.12 -8.58
C PRO A 507 11.68 -17.41 -9.29
N TYR A 508 12.98 -17.70 -9.33
CA TYR A 508 13.52 -18.89 -9.96
C TYR A 508 12.87 -20.19 -9.46
N LEU A 509 12.70 -20.37 -8.13
CA LEU A 509 12.16 -21.60 -7.55
C LEU A 509 10.63 -21.73 -7.68
N ARG A 510 9.90 -20.60 -7.73
CA ARG A 510 8.42 -20.58 -7.83
C ARG A 510 7.90 -21.28 -9.08
N THR A 511 8.56 -21.10 -10.22
CA THR A 511 8.16 -21.77 -11.47
C THR A 511 8.32 -23.28 -11.36
N PHE A 512 9.38 -23.78 -10.73
CA PHE A 512 9.59 -25.22 -10.57
C PHE A 512 8.59 -25.86 -9.60
N LEU A 513 8.19 -25.15 -8.53
CA LEU A 513 7.08 -25.56 -7.66
C LEU A 513 5.79 -25.72 -8.47
N SER A 514 5.44 -24.70 -9.25
CA SER A 514 4.22 -24.69 -10.06
C SER A 514 4.24 -25.77 -11.14
N CYS A 515 5.40 -26.01 -11.78
CA CYS A 515 5.57 -27.12 -12.73
C CYS A 515 5.42 -28.50 -12.06
N GLU A 516 5.92 -28.68 -10.84
CA GLU A 516 5.75 -29.96 -10.14
C GLU A 516 4.28 -30.20 -9.75
N LEU A 517 3.57 -29.17 -9.30
CA LEU A 517 2.13 -29.27 -9.07
C LEU A 517 1.38 -29.61 -10.37
N LEU A 518 1.63 -28.87 -11.46
CA LEU A 518 0.98 -29.09 -12.75
C LEU A 518 1.21 -30.52 -13.27
N ARG A 519 2.43 -31.04 -13.14
CA ARG A 519 2.77 -32.44 -13.48
C ARG A 519 1.88 -33.43 -12.72
N ARG A 520 1.72 -33.22 -11.41
CA ARG A 520 0.90 -34.10 -10.54
C ARG A 520 -0.60 -33.93 -10.74
N MET A 521 -1.05 -32.81 -11.30
CA MET A 521 -2.45 -32.58 -11.68
C MET A 521 -2.88 -33.32 -12.96
N GLY A 522 -1.96 -34.01 -13.63
CA GLY A 522 -2.24 -34.76 -14.86
C GLY A 522 -1.75 -34.08 -16.15
N PHE A 523 -0.83 -33.11 -16.04
CA PHE A 523 -0.27 -32.38 -17.18
C PHE A 523 1.26 -32.57 -17.30
N PRO A 524 1.76 -33.80 -17.43
CA PRO A 524 3.21 -34.08 -17.38
C PRO A 524 3.98 -33.44 -18.53
N GLU A 525 3.43 -33.44 -19.74
CA GLU A 525 4.07 -32.88 -20.94
C GLU A 525 4.17 -31.37 -20.85
N ARG A 526 3.05 -30.69 -20.55
CA ARG A 526 3.02 -29.24 -20.38
C ARG A 526 3.93 -28.77 -19.23
N ALA A 527 3.92 -29.48 -18.11
CA ALA A 527 4.84 -29.19 -17.01
C ALA A 527 6.32 -29.30 -17.43
N ALA A 528 6.65 -30.26 -18.30
CA ALA A 528 8.00 -30.39 -18.85
C ALA A 528 8.33 -29.25 -19.82
N GLU A 529 7.38 -28.77 -20.61
CA GLU A 529 7.55 -27.59 -21.49
C GLU A 529 7.86 -26.33 -20.70
N PHE A 530 7.04 -25.98 -19.70
CA PHE A 530 7.30 -24.81 -18.84
C PHE A 530 8.66 -24.92 -18.13
N ARG A 531 8.99 -26.12 -17.65
CA ARG A 531 10.29 -26.38 -17.01
C ARG A 531 11.46 -26.16 -17.98
N ARG A 532 11.36 -26.66 -19.22
CA ARG A 532 12.38 -26.46 -20.26
C ARG A 532 12.53 -24.99 -20.62
N ALA A 533 11.41 -24.30 -20.87
CA ALA A 533 11.42 -22.88 -21.19
C ALA A 533 12.06 -22.05 -20.07
N TRP A 534 11.68 -22.31 -18.82
CA TRP A 534 12.25 -21.62 -17.66
C TRP A 534 13.75 -21.88 -17.49
N SER A 535 14.19 -23.12 -17.70
CA SER A 535 15.63 -23.46 -17.69
C SER A 535 16.41 -22.83 -18.84
N GLN A 536 15.81 -22.60 -20.00
CA GLN A 536 16.45 -21.87 -21.11
C GLN A 536 16.59 -20.38 -20.80
N LEU A 537 15.59 -19.76 -20.16
CA LEU A 537 15.66 -18.36 -19.73
C LEU A 537 16.69 -18.16 -18.60
N TYR A 538 16.89 -19.17 -17.76
CA TYR A 538 17.76 -19.10 -16.58
C TYR A 538 18.71 -20.32 -16.50
N PRO A 539 19.69 -20.43 -17.42
CA PRO A 539 20.48 -21.66 -17.61
C PRO A 539 21.50 -21.93 -16.51
N THR A 540 21.96 -20.92 -15.77
CA THR A 540 22.88 -21.16 -14.65
C THR A 540 22.74 -20.11 -13.54
N PRO A 541 22.57 -20.51 -12.27
CA PRO A 541 22.51 -19.60 -11.12
C PRO A 541 23.92 -19.16 -10.66
N ARG A 542 24.86 -18.86 -11.58
CA ARG A 542 26.25 -18.50 -11.23
C ARG A 542 26.35 -17.21 -10.42
N GLU A 543 25.44 -16.26 -10.67
CA GLU A 543 25.36 -14.98 -9.96
C GLU A 543 24.26 -14.99 -8.88
N SER A 544 23.83 -16.18 -8.44
CA SER A 544 22.75 -16.31 -7.47
C SER A 544 23.22 -15.97 -6.06
N THR A 545 22.43 -15.16 -5.36
CA THR A 545 22.59 -14.91 -3.92
C THR A 545 21.92 -15.99 -3.05
N MET A 546 21.23 -16.97 -3.65
CA MET A 546 20.66 -18.11 -2.93
C MET A 546 21.75 -18.98 -2.28
N PRO A 547 21.51 -19.51 -1.05
CA PRO A 547 22.42 -20.46 -0.43
C PRO A 547 22.66 -21.68 -1.34
N PRO A 548 23.92 -22.13 -1.56
CA PRO A 548 24.19 -23.28 -2.42
C PRO A 548 23.43 -24.55 -2.03
N LYS A 549 23.29 -24.79 -0.72
CA LYS A 549 22.51 -25.91 -0.18
C LYS A 549 21.01 -25.82 -0.49
N LEU A 550 20.46 -24.62 -0.61
CA LEU A 550 19.06 -24.42 -1.00
C LEU A 550 18.84 -24.91 -2.44
N LEU A 551 19.73 -24.54 -3.36
CA LEU A 551 19.68 -25.01 -4.75
C LEU A 551 19.95 -26.51 -4.86
N ALA A 552 20.97 -27.02 -4.16
CA ALA A 552 21.33 -28.43 -4.20
C ALA A 552 20.20 -29.35 -3.71
N THR A 553 19.39 -28.89 -2.75
CA THR A 553 18.25 -29.64 -2.20
C THR A 553 16.93 -29.38 -2.91
N ALA A 554 16.86 -28.42 -3.85
CA ALA A 554 15.60 -28.00 -4.47
C ALA A 554 14.86 -29.15 -5.17
N ARG A 555 15.58 -30.07 -5.83
CA ARG A 555 14.98 -31.24 -6.50
C ARG A 555 14.26 -32.20 -5.54
N THR A 556 14.72 -32.27 -4.29
CA THR A 556 14.08 -33.06 -3.23
C THR A 556 13.02 -32.26 -2.48
N ALA A 557 13.31 -30.99 -2.19
CA ALA A 557 12.44 -30.12 -1.41
C ALA A 557 11.13 -29.78 -2.15
N ILE A 558 11.19 -29.50 -3.45
CA ILE A 558 10.01 -29.07 -4.23
C ILE A 558 8.89 -30.13 -4.22
N PRO A 559 9.12 -31.41 -4.58
CA PRO A 559 8.09 -32.43 -4.49
C PRO A 559 7.54 -32.61 -3.07
N ALA A 560 8.41 -32.52 -2.04
CA ALA A 560 8.00 -32.64 -0.65
C ALA A 560 7.12 -31.46 -0.19
N VAL A 561 7.40 -30.24 -0.65
CA VAL A 561 6.59 -29.04 -0.38
C VAL A 561 5.24 -29.14 -1.09
N VAL A 562 5.22 -29.55 -2.36
CA VAL A 562 3.96 -29.75 -3.11
C VAL A 562 3.09 -30.82 -2.44
N GLU A 563 3.69 -31.93 -2.00
CA GLU A 563 3.02 -32.96 -1.19
C GLU A 563 2.46 -32.40 0.12
N ALA A 564 3.27 -31.62 0.85
CA ALA A 564 2.90 -31.04 2.14
C ALA A 564 1.70 -30.11 2.05
N VAL A 565 1.62 -29.31 0.97
CA VAL A 565 0.60 -28.29 0.78
C VAL A 565 -0.63 -28.87 0.10
N CYS A 566 -0.45 -29.58 -1.02
CA CYS A 566 -1.56 -29.91 -1.91
C CYS A 566 -2.20 -31.28 -1.65
N TYR A 567 -1.42 -32.26 -1.18
CA TYR A 567 -1.82 -33.67 -1.12
C TYR A 567 -1.93 -34.20 0.33
N THR A 568 -1.60 -33.38 1.32
CA THR A 568 -1.77 -33.73 2.73
C THR A 568 -3.17 -33.33 3.22
N PRO A 569 -3.92 -34.20 3.91
CA PRO A 569 -5.21 -33.85 4.50
C PRO A 569 -5.11 -32.84 5.65
N PHE A 570 -6.08 -31.93 5.74
CA PHE A 570 -6.16 -30.93 6.79
C PHE A 570 -7.53 -30.88 7.46
N GLN A 571 -7.57 -30.68 8.77
CA GLN A 571 -8.81 -30.53 9.54
C GLN A 571 -9.63 -29.32 9.09
N GLY A 572 -8.98 -28.20 8.78
CA GLY A 572 -9.62 -26.99 8.23
C GLY A 572 -10.36 -27.21 6.91
N LEU A 573 -10.05 -28.30 6.20
CA LEU A 573 -10.68 -28.74 4.95
C LEU A 573 -11.68 -29.89 5.15
N GLY A 574 -12.03 -30.23 6.39
CA GLY A 574 -12.91 -31.37 6.70
C GLY A 574 -12.25 -32.73 6.47
N GLY A 575 -10.94 -32.84 6.70
CA GLY A 575 -10.20 -34.10 6.54
C GLY A 575 -9.81 -34.42 5.09
N LYS A 576 -10.03 -33.50 4.15
CA LYS A 576 -9.56 -33.58 2.76
C LYS A 576 -8.22 -32.85 2.58
N SER A 577 -7.52 -33.16 1.50
CA SER A 577 -6.38 -32.38 0.99
C SER A 577 -6.85 -31.21 0.10
N LEU A 578 -5.98 -30.23 -0.16
CA LEU A 578 -6.31 -29.13 -1.08
C LEU A 578 -6.63 -29.63 -2.49
N ARG A 579 -5.94 -30.68 -2.99
CA ARG A 579 -6.19 -31.25 -4.32
C ARG A 579 -7.56 -31.92 -4.43
N GLU A 580 -8.10 -32.44 -3.33
CA GLU A 580 -9.46 -33.01 -3.30
C GLU A 580 -10.54 -31.94 -3.23
N VAL A 581 -10.26 -30.81 -2.56
CA VAL A 581 -11.19 -29.67 -2.46
C VAL A 581 -11.17 -28.81 -3.73
N ILE A 582 -9.99 -28.59 -4.30
CA ILE A 582 -9.75 -27.74 -5.46
C ILE A 582 -9.16 -28.61 -6.57
N PHE A 583 -10.00 -28.97 -7.54
CA PHE A 583 -9.60 -29.87 -8.62
C PHE A 583 -9.64 -29.18 -9.98
N PHE A 584 -8.50 -29.26 -10.67
CA PHE A 584 -8.34 -28.86 -12.06
C PHE A 584 -7.73 -30.00 -12.84
N GLU A 585 -8.38 -30.37 -13.95
CA GLU A 585 -8.14 -31.61 -14.70
C GLU A 585 -8.07 -31.32 -16.20
N PRO A 586 -7.52 -32.23 -17.03
CA PRO A 586 -7.40 -32.01 -18.47
C PRO A 586 -8.71 -31.62 -19.18
N ARG A 587 -9.86 -32.15 -18.74
CA ARG A 587 -11.18 -31.74 -19.26
C ARG A 587 -11.51 -30.27 -18.99
N HIS A 588 -11.03 -29.70 -17.89
CA HIS A 588 -11.21 -28.28 -17.59
C HIS A 588 -10.32 -27.40 -18.47
N GLN A 589 -9.11 -27.87 -18.81
CA GLN A 589 -8.27 -27.19 -19.79
C GLN A 589 -8.92 -27.20 -21.18
N ALA A 590 -9.49 -28.33 -21.62
CA ALA A 590 -10.23 -28.40 -22.89
C ALA A 590 -11.43 -27.43 -22.92
N MET A 591 -12.16 -27.32 -21.80
CA MET A 591 -13.25 -26.34 -21.63
C MET A 591 -12.74 -24.89 -21.76
N ILE A 592 -11.58 -24.59 -21.16
CA ILE A 592 -10.92 -23.29 -21.27
C ILE A 592 -10.56 -22.96 -22.73
N ASP A 593 -10.00 -23.93 -23.47
CA ASP A 593 -9.57 -23.71 -24.85
C ASP A 593 -10.77 -23.49 -25.78
N GLU A 594 -11.85 -24.24 -25.60
CA GLU A 594 -13.10 -24.02 -26.33
C GLU A 594 -13.72 -22.64 -26.00
N ALA A 595 -13.77 -22.29 -24.71
CA ALA A 595 -14.22 -20.97 -24.28
C ALA A 595 -13.37 -19.86 -24.88
N GLY A 596 -12.05 -20.06 -25.00
CA GLY A 596 -11.14 -19.10 -25.63
C GLY A 596 -11.46 -18.83 -27.11
N VAL A 597 -11.80 -19.89 -27.86
CA VAL A 597 -12.23 -19.76 -29.27
C VAL A 597 -13.53 -18.95 -29.39
N ARG A 598 -14.50 -19.19 -28.51
CA ARG A 598 -15.79 -18.47 -28.49
C ARG A 598 -15.60 -17.02 -28.03
N LEU A 599 -14.82 -16.81 -26.97
CA LEU A 599 -14.49 -15.51 -26.42
C LEU A 599 -13.80 -14.61 -27.45
N ALA A 600 -12.87 -15.13 -28.24
CA ALA A 600 -12.20 -14.39 -29.31
C ALA A 600 -13.20 -13.84 -30.35
N LYS A 601 -14.25 -14.60 -30.65
CA LYS A 601 -15.32 -14.19 -31.58
C LYS A 601 -16.29 -13.19 -30.96
N GLY A 602 -16.30 -13.03 -29.63
CA GLY A 602 -17.27 -12.19 -28.90
C GLY A 602 -18.59 -12.90 -28.64
N VAL A 603 -18.62 -14.23 -28.79
CA VAL A 603 -19.78 -15.08 -28.50
C VAL A 603 -19.70 -15.56 -27.05
N ASP A 604 -20.84 -15.94 -26.47
CA ASP A 604 -20.89 -16.54 -25.13
C ASP A 604 -19.92 -17.74 -25.03
N PRO A 605 -18.97 -17.71 -24.06
CA PRO A 605 -18.03 -18.81 -23.84
C PRO A 605 -18.70 -20.11 -23.35
N GLY A 606 -19.98 -20.07 -22.99
CA GLY A 606 -20.75 -21.21 -22.48
C GLY A 606 -20.74 -21.32 -20.95
N VAL A 607 -21.25 -22.43 -20.42
CA VAL A 607 -21.30 -22.68 -18.97
C VAL A 607 -19.92 -23.08 -18.47
N VAL A 608 -19.06 -22.09 -18.28
CA VAL A 608 -17.71 -22.22 -17.72
C VAL A 608 -17.61 -21.39 -16.43
N PRO A 609 -16.90 -21.85 -15.40
CA PRO A 609 -16.67 -21.03 -14.21
C PRO A 609 -15.98 -19.71 -14.52
N GLU A 610 -16.31 -18.65 -13.79
CA GLU A 610 -15.78 -17.30 -14.02
C GLU A 610 -14.25 -17.27 -13.97
N ARG A 611 -13.64 -18.01 -13.04
CA ARG A 611 -12.17 -18.12 -12.93
C ARG A 611 -11.51 -18.71 -14.18
N PHE A 612 -12.21 -19.53 -14.96
CA PHE A 612 -11.69 -20.14 -16.18
C PHE A 612 -11.62 -19.15 -17.34
N LEU A 613 -12.33 -18.02 -17.28
CA LEU A 613 -12.23 -17.00 -18.33
C LEU A 613 -10.84 -16.34 -18.39
N ILE A 614 -10.07 -16.37 -17.30
CA ILE A 614 -8.65 -15.96 -17.30
C ILE A 614 -7.86 -16.88 -18.24
N GLY A 615 -8.05 -18.19 -18.12
CA GLY A 615 -7.44 -19.17 -19.00
C GLY A 615 -7.95 -19.06 -20.43
N ALA A 616 -9.25 -18.79 -20.62
CA ALA A 616 -9.85 -18.67 -21.94
C ALA A 616 -9.27 -17.48 -22.72
N VAL A 617 -9.16 -16.31 -22.08
CA VAL A 617 -8.57 -15.13 -22.72
C VAL A 617 -7.07 -15.30 -22.97
N ARG A 618 -6.35 -16.00 -22.07
CA ARG A 618 -4.94 -16.35 -22.28
C ARG A 618 -4.76 -17.30 -23.45
N SER A 619 -5.54 -18.38 -23.52
CA SER A 619 -5.51 -19.36 -24.62
C SER A 619 -5.83 -18.67 -25.95
N ALA A 620 -6.80 -17.76 -25.98
CA ALA A 620 -7.12 -16.98 -27.17
C ALA A 620 -5.97 -16.07 -27.63
N LEU A 621 -5.26 -15.44 -26.67
CA LEU A 621 -4.10 -14.60 -26.96
C LEU A 621 -2.93 -15.41 -27.50
N ASP A 622 -2.55 -16.48 -26.79
CA ASP A 622 -1.39 -17.31 -27.14
C ASP A 622 -1.55 -17.99 -28.51
N HIS A 623 -2.78 -18.27 -28.93
CA HIS A 623 -3.10 -18.81 -30.26
C HIS A 623 -3.46 -17.73 -31.29
N HIS A 624 -3.22 -16.44 -31.00
CA HIS A 624 -3.49 -15.31 -31.89
C HIS A 624 -4.90 -15.31 -32.50
N ARG A 625 -5.93 -15.66 -31.70
CA ARG A 625 -7.31 -15.83 -32.18
C ARG A 625 -8.03 -14.49 -32.45
N ALA A 626 -7.59 -13.41 -31.82
CA ALA A 626 -8.09 -12.05 -32.01
C ALA A 626 -7.08 -11.03 -31.45
N GLU A 627 -7.25 -9.76 -31.84
CA GLU A 627 -6.45 -8.65 -31.31
C GLU A 627 -6.60 -8.48 -29.79
N PRO A 628 -5.52 -8.12 -29.07
CA PRO A 628 -5.52 -7.95 -27.61
C PRO A 628 -6.67 -7.08 -27.07
N ASP A 629 -6.94 -5.93 -27.71
CA ASP A 629 -8.01 -5.02 -27.29
C ASP A 629 -9.42 -5.62 -27.47
N ARG A 630 -9.60 -6.47 -28.48
CA ARG A 630 -10.85 -7.21 -28.68
C ARG A 630 -11.01 -8.28 -27.60
N LEU A 631 -9.93 -9.02 -27.31
CA LEU A 631 -9.93 -10.03 -26.26
C LEU A 631 -10.25 -9.42 -24.88
N MET A 632 -9.65 -8.28 -24.56
CA MET A 632 -9.91 -7.56 -23.31
C MET A 632 -11.38 -7.14 -23.19
N ARG A 633 -11.93 -6.49 -24.22
CA ARG A 633 -13.34 -6.08 -24.22
C ARG A 633 -14.28 -7.27 -24.08
N ASN A 634 -14.03 -8.35 -24.81
CA ASN A 634 -14.85 -9.55 -24.74
C ASN A 634 -14.77 -10.21 -23.37
N PHE A 635 -13.60 -10.30 -22.75
CA PHE A 635 -13.41 -10.84 -21.41
C PHE A 635 -14.30 -10.14 -20.37
N TYR A 636 -14.22 -8.80 -20.30
CA TYR A 636 -15.01 -8.03 -19.33
C TYR A 636 -16.51 -8.05 -19.65
N ALA A 637 -16.88 -7.93 -20.93
CA ALA A 637 -18.28 -7.98 -21.34
C ALA A 637 -18.95 -9.32 -20.99
N GLN A 638 -18.23 -10.45 -21.08
CA GLN A 638 -18.80 -11.75 -20.73
C GLN A 638 -18.95 -11.95 -19.22
N LEU A 639 -18.01 -11.44 -18.41
CA LEU A 639 -18.13 -11.48 -16.95
C LEU A 639 -19.23 -10.57 -16.43
N ALA A 640 -19.43 -9.40 -17.04
CA ALA A 640 -20.49 -8.46 -16.66
C ALA A 640 -21.91 -8.97 -16.97
N ARG A 641 -22.06 -9.93 -17.90
CA ARG A 641 -23.36 -10.51 -18.30
C ARG A 641 -23.84 -11.67 -17.43
N ARG A 642 -22.92 -12.31 -16.70
CA ARG A 642 -23.22 -13.37 -15.73
C ARG A 642 -23.80 -12.77 -14.47
#